data_AF-A0A3M7M1X8-F1
#
_entry.id   AF-A0A3M7M1X8-F1
#
_cell.length_a   1.000
_cell.length_b   1.000
_cell.length_c   1.000
_cell.angle_alpha   90.00
_cell.angle_beta   90.00
_cell.angle_gamma   90.00
#
_symmetry.space_group_name_H-M   'P 1'
#
loop_
_entity.id
_entity.type
_entity.pdbx_description
1 polymer ?
#
loop_
_entity_poly.entity_id
_entity_poly.type
_entity_poly.pdbx_seq_one_letter_code
_entity_poly.pdbx_strand_id
1 'polypeptide(L)'
;MTTHIKIPCSSANIGPGFDVIGLALNLYLELQVTVTKKETSEHSLNCKITYEGVGAEDVPLVAQDNLITRTAVYVLRCHGVRDFPAETHVHVKNPIPLGRGLGSSAAAIVGGVYLANEVGSLNLSRARMLDYCLMEERHPDNVAAALYGGFVGTYLNELSPEDTERLEIPRSEVLPQPAGGVDTGLRPPEPPLNIGHYTKFNWSPAIKCICIIPQFEVSTAKARAVLPESYSRKDAIFNMQRLAVLTTALGQATPDPDMIYTAMQDKLHQPYRSGLIPGLTEILQSVTPQSHPGLLGICLSGAGPTILALATENFDQIADHLLQQFKKEGITCDWKLLEPATEGTTVIRPSTTSQPAGEALTYASSGVSIDAGNQLVKQIKALTASTKRPGADGKIGGFGGLLDLQAAGYTEAPILVGAIDGIGTKVKIAFEMGKHDTVGIDLVAMNVNDLVVQGAEPLMFLDYYACSKLDVDGAAKFVEGVANGCRQSACALVGGETAEMPGIYQKGEYDAGGAAIGAIKQGATILPDTASMAEGDVLLGLASSGVHSNGFSLVRRIVEAQSMSYSDTCPWSAGENIGTALLTPTKIYVKPLLAATKRGLIKGMAHITGGGLLENIPRMLPKTLAAELDARSWPLPDVFKWLKSAGRMDHTEFARTFNTGLGMVLVVSQENVRTTMDRLQEFGEKVYVVGSLKNREDEECIVKNMDVWG
;
A
#
# COMPACT_ATOMS: atom_id res chain seq x y z
N MET A 1 1.19 26.72 -23.88
CA MET A 1 0.67 25.58 -23.11
C MET A 1 0.70 25.99 -21.65
N THR A 2 -0.40 25.84 -20.92
CA THR A 2 -0.54 26.34 -19.55
C THR A 2 -0.61 25.18 -18.55
N THR A 3 0.41 25.04 -17.71
CA THR A 3 0.44 24.09 -16.59
C THR A 3 -0.28 24.71 -15.39
N HIS A 4 -1.14 23.94 -14.71
CA HIS A 4 -1.85 24.38 -13.51
C HIS A 4 -1.27 23.67 -12.28
N ILE A 5 -0.86 24.43 -11.27
CA ILE A 5 -0.34 23.91 -9.99
C ILE A 5 -1.33 24.35 -8.90
N LYS A 6 -1.88 23.41 -8.15
CA LYS A 6 -2.92 23.67 -7.15
C LYS A 6 -2.41 23.25 -5.77
N ILE A 7 -2.30 24.21 -4.86
CA ILE A 7 -1.69 24.06 -3.54
C ILE A 7 -2.73 24.37 -2.46
N PRO A 8 -3.06 23.43 -1.57
CA PRO A 8 -4.01 23.68 -0.48
C PRO A 8 -3.42 24.63 0.56
N CYS A 9 -4.29 25.38 1.22
CA CYS A 9 -3.93 26.15 2.40
C CYS A 9 -3.68 25.20 3.58
N SER A 10 -3.02 25.69 4.63
CA SER A 10 -2.71 24.90 5.81
C SER A 10 -3.10 25.61 7.09
N SER A 11 -3.61 24.83 8.05
CA SER A 11 -3.64 25.20 9.46
C SER A 11 -2.54 24.44 10.19
N ALA A 12 -1.87 25.10 11.12
CA ALA A 12 -0.70 24.59 11.82
C ALA A 12 -0.83 24.87 13.32
N ASN A 13 0.11 24.35 14.13
CA ASN A 13 0.05 24.51 15.59
C ASN A 13 -1.30 24.08 16.19
N ILE A 14 -1.92 23.03 15.64
CA ILE A 14 -3.29 22.63 16.02
C ILE A 14 -3.29 22.18 17.48
N GLY A 15 -3.88 23.02 18.34
CA GLY A 15 -3.89 22.82 19.79
C GLY A 15 -2.46 22.67 20.35
N PRO A 16 -2.12 21.54 20.97
CA PRO A 16 -0.80 21.31 21.57
C PRO A 16 0.33 21.08 20.54
N GLY A 17 0.01 20.95 19.25
CA GLY A 17 0.92 20.50 18.19
C GLY A 17 1.84 21.58 17.62
N PHE A 18 2.43 22.42 18.48
CA PHE A 18 3.32 23.51 18.07
C PHE A 18 4.51 23.02 17.22
N ASP A 19 4.68 23.58 16.01
CA ASP A 19 5.69 23.24 14.99
C ASP A 19 5.72 21.77 14.53
N VAL A 20 4.73 20.97 14.93
CA VAL A 20 4.68 19.52 14.69
C VAL A 20 3.45 19.15 13.86
N ILE A 21 2.29 19.72 14.16
CA ILE A 21 1.01 19.29 13.60
C ILE A 21 0.49 20.29 12.58
N GLY A 22 0.22 19.81 11.37
CA GLY A 22 -0.40 20.55 10.29
C GLY A 22 -1.64 19.85 9.72
N LEU A 23 -2.56 20.64 9.16
CA LEU A 23 -3.74 20.17 8.45
C LEU A 23 -3.89 20.95 7.15
N ALA A 24 -3.89 20.24 6.03
CA ALA A 24 -4.20 20.84 4.73
C ALA A 24 -5.72 21.01 4.59
N LEU A 25 -6.18 22.15 4.11
CA LEU A 25 -7.60 22.48 3.96
C LEU A 25 -7.94 22.78 2.50
N ASN A 26 -9.18 22.49 2.10
CA ASN A 26 -9.67 22.56 0.72
C ASN A 26 -9.91 23.99 0.16
N LEU A 27 -9.06 24.95 0.55
CA LEU A 27 -8.96 26.28 -0.04
C LEU A 27 -7.60 26.39 -0.73
N TYR A 28 -7.56 26.69 -2.03
CA TYR A 28 -6.36 26.46 -2.83
C TYR A 28 -5.78 27.74 -3.43
N LEU A 29 -4.46 27.88 -3.34
CA LEU A 29 -3.67 28.76 -4.20
C LEU A 29 -3.43 28.03 -5.52
N GLU A 30 -3.75 28.66 -6.63
CA GLU A 30 -3.56 28.12 -7.98
C GLU A 30 -2.54 28.94 -8.77
N LEU A 31 -1.58 28.26 -9.39
CA LEU A 31 -0.64 28.85 -10.35
C LEU A 31 -1.00 28.37 -11.74
N GLN A 32 -1.25 29.30 -12.65
CA GLN A 32 -1.37 29.02 -14.08
C GLN A 32 -0.08 29.47 -14.76
N VAL A 33 0.70 28.51 -15.24
CA VAL A 33 2.07 28.72 -15.71
C VAL A 33 2.12 28.50 -17.21
N THR A 34 2.41 29.55 -17.97
CA THR A 34 2.58 29.48 -19.42
C THR A 34 4.03 29.77 -19.79
N VAL A 35 4.72 28.78 -20.34
CA VAL A 35 6.08 28.95 -20.88
C VAL A 35 5.98 29.22 -22.37
N THR A 36 6.57 30.32 -22.84
CA THR A 36 6.58 30.67 -24.27
C THR A 36 7.78 30.07 -24.99
N LYS A 37 7.86 30.23 -26.32
CA LYS A 37 9.01 29.80 -27.12
C LYS A 37 10.19 30.79 -27.10
N LYS A 38 10.03 31.95 -26.47
CA LYS A 38 11.09 32.96 -26.41
C LYS A 38 12.07 32.61 -25.31
N GLU A 39 13.35 32.51 -25.68
CA GLU A 39 14.44 32.21 -24.74
C GLU A 39 14.75 33.37 -23.79
N THR A 40 14.39 34.61 -24.18
CA THR A 40 14.62 35.83 -23.40
C THR A 40 13.36 36.70 -23.34
N SER A 41 13.14 37.36 -22.20
CA SER A 41 12.01 38.27 -21.96
C SER A 41 12.48 39.69 -21.64
N GLU A 42 11.61 40.67 -21.84
CA GLU A 42 11.79 42.03 -21.30
C GLU A 42 11.49 42.12 -19.79
N HIS A 43 10.91 41.06 -19.21
CA HIS A 43 10.59 40.97 -17.79
C HIS A 43 11.76 40.40 -16.98
N SER A 44 11.91 40.85 -15.74
CA SER A 44 12.98 40.40 -14.85
C SER A 44 12.95 38.87 -14.63
N LEU A 45 14.13 38.25 -14.57
CA LEU A 45 14.30 36.79 -14.43
C LEU A 45 13.59 35.96 -15.51
N ASN A 46 13.30 36.52 -16.69
CA ASN A 46 12.47 35.90 -17.72
C ASN A 46 11.02 35.59 -17.29
N CYS A 47 10.50 36.21 -16.22
CA CYS A 47 9.20 35.86 -15.66
C CYS A 47 8.26 37.07 -15.53
N LYS A 48 7.05 36.95 -16.10
CA LYS A 48 5.93 37.85 -15.84
C LYS A 48 5.02 37.21 -14.80
N ILE A 49 4.73 37.90 -13.71
CA ILE A 49 3.77 37.44 -12.72
C ILE A 49 2.54 38.36 -12.68
N THR A 50 1.36 37.77 -12.57
CA THR A 50 0.09 38.47 -12.34
C THR A 50 -0.64 37.79 -11.19
N TYR A 51 -1.50 38.52 -10.50
CA TYR A 51 -2.11 38.04 -9.27
C TYR A 51 -3.59 38.45 -9.18
N GLU A 52 -4.45 37.53 -8.78
CA GLU A 52 -5.83 37.77 -8.40
C GLU A 52 -6.16 37.08 -7.07
N GLY A 53 -7.11 37.63 -6.31
CA GLY A 53 -7.55 37.08 -5.02
C GLY A 53 -7.40 38.07 -3.86
N VAL A 54 -7.33 37.53 -2.65
CA VAL A 54 -7.33 38.34 -1.42
C VAL A 54 -5.96 38.97 -1.20
N GLY A 55 -5.93 40.30 -1.02
CA GLY A 55 -4.71 41.08 -0.78
C GLY A 55 -3.80 41.24 -2.01
N ALA A 56 -4.38 41.16 -3.22
CA ALA A 56 -3.64 41.28 -4.48
C ALA A 56 -2.87 42.61 -4.61
N GLU A 57 -3.40 43.67 -4.01
CA GLU A 57 -2.84 45.02 -3.96
C GLU A 57 -1.49 45.10 -3.22
N ASP A 58 -1.24 44.21 -2.26
CA ASP A 58 -0.06 44.21 -1.40
C ASP A 58 1.02 43.20 -1.86
N VAL A 59 0.75 42.44 -2.93
CA VAL A 59 1.67 41.42 -3.44
C VAL A 59 2.59 42.00 -4.52
N PRO A 60 3.92 41.91 -4.39
CA PRO A 60 4.84 42.35 -5.43
C PRO A 60 4.61 41.60 -6.75
N LEU A 61 4.46 42.34 -7.85
CA LEU A 61 4.30 41.80 -9.21
C LEU A 61 5.60 41.78 -10.02
N VAL A 62 6.72 42.12 -9.38
CA VAL A 62 8.06 41.98 -9.95
C VAL A 62 8.61 40.62 -9.53
N ALA A 63 9.05 39.80 -10.49
CA ALA A 63 9.46 38.42 -10.23
C ALA A 63 10.63 38.30 -9.21
N GLN A 64 11.47 39.33 -9.11
CA GLN A 64 12.57 39.37 -8.13
C GLN A 64 12.10 39.57 -6.69
N ASP A 65 10.91 40.14 -6.49
CA ASP A 65 10.39 40.51 -5.17
C ASP A 65 9.28 39.56 -4.69
N ASN A 66 8.61 38.87 -5.63
CA ASN A 66 7.52 37.94 -5.32
C ASN A 66 8.04 36.61 -4.74
N LEU A 67 7.44 36.16 -3.63
CA LEU A 67 7.87 34.96 -2.90
C LEU A 67 7.85 33.69 -3.78
N ILE A 68 6.81 33.47 -4.60
CA ILE A 68 6.67 32.26 -5.43
C ILE A 68 7.82 32.17 -6.44
N THR A 69 8.06 33.25 -7.18
CA THR A 69 9.10 33.29 -8.21
C THR A 69 10.50 33.32 -7.61
N ARG A 70 10.68 33.95 -6.44
CA ARG A 70 11.95 33.91 -5.70
C ARG A 70 12.30 32.49 -5.24
N THR A 71 11.35 31.78 -4.64
CA THR A 71 11.54 30.37 -4.26
C THR A 71 11.83 29.52 -5.50
N ALA A 72 11.11 29.75 -6.62
CA ALA A 72 11.39 29.02 -7.85
C ALA A 72 12.82 29.26 -8.36
N VAL A 73 13.27 30.51 -8.37
CA VAL A 73 14.61 30.89 -8.82
C VAL A 73 15.69 30.33 -7.90
N TYR A 74 15.47 30.29 -6.59
CA TYR A 74 16.38 29.62 -5.65
C TYR A 74 16.59 28.15 -6.03
N VAL A 75 15.50 27.40 -6.27
CA VAL A 75 15.57 25.99 -6.68
C VAL A 75 16.26 25.85 -8.05
N LEU A 76 15.87 26.64 -9.05
CA LEU A 76 16.51 26.64 -10.38
C LEU A 76 18.02 26.89 -10.30
N ARG A 77 18.45 27.87 -9.50
CA ARG A 77 19.87 28.21 -9.32
C ARG A 77 20.64 27.11 -8.62
N CYS A 78 20.03 26.40 -7.67
CA CYS A 78 20.60 25.19 -7.09
C CYS A 78 20.88 24.12 -8.17
N HIS A 79 20.13 24.10 -9.28
CA HIS A 79 20.31 23.20 -10.41
C HIS A 79 21.06 23.83 -11.61
N GLY A 80 21.77 24.94 -11.40
CA GLY A 80 22.58 25.59 -12.43
C GLY A 80 21.79 26.42 -13.45
N VAL A 81 20.51 26.67 -13.20
CA VAL A 81 19.64 27.50 -14.04
C VAL A 81 19.48 28.87 -13.38
N ARG A 82 20.03 29.93 -14.00
CA ARG A 82 20.15 31.27 -13.37
C ARG A 82 18.82 32.01 -13.23
N ASP A 83 18.05 32.00 -14.31
CA ASP A 83 16.75 32.64 -14.48
C ASP A 83 15.76 31.62 -15.07
N PHE A 84 14.49 31.98 -15.21
CA PHE A 84 13.54 31.08 -15.87
C PHE A 84 14.05 30.73 -17.28
N PRO A 85 14.07 29.44 -17.68
CA PRO A 85 14.80 28.97 -18.87
C PRO A 85 14.19 29.48 -20.19
N ALA A 86 12.95 29.96 -20.16
CA ALA A 86 12.28 30.67 -21.24
C ALA A 86 11.30 31.67 -20.63
N GLU A 87 10.83 32.63 -21.45
CA GLU A 87 9.83 33.61 -21.01
C GLU A 87 8.61 32.87 -20.43
N THR A 88 8.41 33.04 -19.12
CA THR A 88 7.41 32.32 -18.31
C THR A 88 6.39 33.31 -17.77
N HIS A 89 5.11 33.04 -17.96
CA HIS A 89 4.02 33.83 -17.43
C HIS A 89 3.35 33.03 -16.32
N VAL A 90 3.37 33.56 -15.10
CA VAL A 90 2.75 32.96 -13.92
C VAL A 90 1.54 33.80 -13.53
N HIS A 91 0.34 33.26 -13.67
CA HIS A 91 -0.87 33.87 -13.14
C HIS A 91 -1.26 33.17 -11.84
N VAL A 92 -1.27 33.93 -10.75
CA VAL A 92 -1.56 33.44 -9.40
C VAL A 92 -3.00 33.77 -9.04
N LYS A 93 -3.77 32.76 -8.66
CA LYS A 93 -5.09 32.91 -8.06
C LYS A 93 -5.04 32.45 -6.61
N ASN A 94 -5.13 33.39 -5.67
CA ASN A 94 -4.98 33.10 -4.25
C ASN A 94 -6.17 33.58 -3.42
N PRO A 95 -7.14 32.70 -3.11
CA PRO A 95 -8.22 33.00 -2.19
C PRO A 95 -7.83 32.84 -0.72
N ILE A 96 -6.58 32.44 -0.42
CA ILE A 96 -6.09 32.22 0.95
C ILE A 96 -5.74 33.58 1.57
N PRO A 97 -6.35 33.96 2.72
CA PRO A 97 -6.07 35.23 3.36
C PRO A 97 -4.60 35.37 3.80
N LEU A 98 -3.93 36.43 3.34
CA LEU A 98 -2.53 36.73 3.67
C LEU A 98 -2.39 37.13 5.15
N GLY A 99 -1.29 36.73 5.79
CA GLY A 99 -0.97 37.14 7.17
C GLY A 99 -1.95 36.69 8.27
N ARG A 100 -2.91 35.81 7.94
CA ARG A 100 -4.07 35.52 8.81
C ARG A 100 -4.08 34.14 9.46
N GLY A 101 -3.10 33.29 9.18
CA GLY A 101 -2.97 31.98 9.86
C GLY A 101 -3.52 30.78 9.09
N LEU A 102 -3.79 30.91 7.79
CA LEU A 102 -4.18 29.82 6.89
C LEU A 102 -3.06 29.38 5.93
N GLY A 103 -1.80 29.56 6.33
CA GLY A 103 -0.68 28.97 5.60
C GLY A 103 -0.40 29.55 4.20
N SER A 104 -0.83 30.77 3.90
CA SER A 104 -0.64 31.37 2.56
C SER A 104 0.83 31.47 2.14
N SER A 105 1.75 31.76 3.10
CA SER A 105 3.20 31.74 2.85
C SER A 105 3.72 30.35 2.51
N ALA A 106 3.29 29.32 3.25
CA ALA A 106 3.68 27.94 2.99
C ALA A 106 3.18 27.45 1.63
N ALA A 107 1.93 27.79 1.27
CA ALA A 107 1.38 27.49 -0.04
C ALA A 107 2.16 28.19 -1.17
N ALA A 108 2.60 29.44 -0.95
CA ALA A 108 3.44 30.16 -1.90
C ALA A 108 4.85 29.55 -2.05
N ILE A 109 5.48 29.11 -0.96
CA ILE A 109 6.80 28.44 -0.98
C ILE A 109 6.68 27.10 -1.72
N VAL A 110 5.72 26.25 -1.34
CA VAL A 110 5.46 24.97 -2.03
C VAL A 110 5.15 25.21 -3.51
N GLY A 111 4.32 26.22 -3.82
CA GLY A 111 4.03 26.63 -5.19
C GLY A 111 5.27 27.05 -5.97
N GLY A 112 6.21 27.78 -5.36
CA GLY A 112 7.48 28.16 -5.96
C GLY A 112 8.40 26.97 -6.25
N VAL A 113 8.50 26.01 -5.32
CA VAL A 113 9.27 24.78 -5.54
C VAL A 113 8.69 23.95 -6.70
N TYR A 114 7.36 23.78 -6.73
CA TYR A 114 6.71 23.11 -7.87
C TYR A 114 6.89 23.89 -9.17
N LEU A 115 6.76 25.21 -9.14
CA LEU A 115 6.97 26.06 -10.32
C LEU A 115 8.37 25.82 -10.91
N ALA A 116 9.43 25.84 -10.08
CA ALA A 116 10.79 25.52 -10.52
C ALA A 116 10.91 24.11 -11.10
N ASN A 117 10.32 23.13 -10.43
CA ASN A 117 10.35 21.75 -10.89
C ASN A 117 9.72 21.60 -12.28
N GLU A 118 8.61 22.28 -12.54
CA GLU A 118 7.90 22.25 -13.82
C GLU A 118 8.66 23.00 -14.92
N VAL A 119 9.06 24.26 -14.68
CA VAL A 119 9.72 25.07 -15.72
C VAL A 119 11.15 24.61 -15.99
N GLY A 120 11.84 24.10 -14.97
CA GLY A 120 13.20 23.59 -15.05
C GLY A 120 13.30 22.12 -15.44
N SER A 121 12.18 21.39 -15.53
CA SER A 121 12.15 19.94 -15.79
C SER A 121 13.05 19.14 -14.83
N LEU A 122 13.04 19.50 -13.54
CA LEU A 122 14.02 19.03 -12.56
C LEU A 122 13.75 17.61 -12.02
N ASN A 123 12.52 17.11 -12.18
CA ASN A 123 12.08 15.77 -11.72
C ASN A 123 12.35 15.51 -10.22
N LEU A 124 12.13 16.51 -9.37
CA LEU A 124 12.30 16.39 -7.92
C LEU A 124 11.24 15.47 -7.31
N SER A 125 11.65 14.63 -6.36
CA SER A 125 10.71 13.89 -5.52
C SER A 125 10.04 14.82 -4.52
N ARG A 126 8.84 14.48 -4.02
CA ARG A 126 8.15 15.26 -2.98
C ARG A 126 9.01 15.40 -1.71
N ALA A 127 9.76 14.36 -1.33
CA ALA A 127 10.71 14.42 -0.23
C ALA A 127 11.80 15.48 -0.47
N ARG A 128 12.35 15.53 -1.69
CA ARG A 128 13.34 16.55 -2.03
C ARG A 128 12.74 17.95 -2.11
N MET A 129 11.50 18.09 -2.58
CA MET A 129 10.77 19.36 -2.55
C MET A 129 10.55 19.85 -1.13
N LEU A 130 10.28 18.95 -0.17
CA LEU A 130 10.18 19.30 1.25
C LEU A 130 11.50 19.91 1.75
N ASP A 131 12.66 19.35 1.42
CA ASP A 131 13.95 19.93 1.81
C ASP A 131 14.10 21.38 1.33
N TYR A 132 13.74 21.66 0.07
CA TYR A 132 13.76 23.02 -0.47
C TYR A 132 12.77 23.95 0.25
N CYS A 133 11.57 23.46 0.58
CA CYS A 133 10.61 24.22 1.35
C CYS A 133 11.15 24.55 2.75
N LEU A 134 11.82 23.59 3.41
CA LEU A 134 12.34 23.74 4.78
C LEU A 134 13.53 24.70 4.89
N MET A 135 14.24 24.94 3.80
CA MET A 135 15.25 26.01 3.73
C MET A 135 14.65 27.41 3.79
N GLU A 136 13.43 27.59 3.25
CA GLU A 136 12.71 28.87 3.26
C GLU A 136 11.81 29.03 4.50
N GLU A 137 11.20 27.93 4.94
CA GLU A 137 10.32 27.86 6.11
C GLU A 137 10.77 26.74 7.05
N ARG A 138 11.52 27.10 8.08
CA ARG A 138 12.11 26.17 9.06
C ARG A 138 11.10 25.45 9.96
N HIS A 139 9.80 25.63 9.72
CA HIS A 139 8.72 25.00 10.49
C HIS A 139 8.01 24.01 9.56
N PRO A 140 8.12 22.71 9.83
CA PRO A 140 7.72 21.70 8.85
C PRO A 140 6.21 21.52 8.74
N ASP A 141 5.46 21.89 9.77
CA ASP A 141 4.02 21.64 9.88
C ASP A 141 3.18 22.21 8.73
N ASN A 142 3.36 23.48 8.38
CA ASN A 142 2.62 24.14 7.30
C ASN A 142 3.01 23.63 5.92
N VAL A 143 4.31 23.60 5.62
CA VAL A 143 4.81 23.20 4.30
C VAL A 143 4.55 21.74 4.03
N ALA A 144 4.67 20.85 5.02
CA ALA A 144 4.34 19.44 4.85
C ALA A 144 2.83 19.24 4.63
N ALA A 145 1.97 19.97 5.36
CA ALA A 145 0.53 19.91 5.13
C ALA A 145 0.18 20.37 3.70
N ALA A 146 0.67 21.52 3.26
CA ALA A 146 0.44 22.02 1.91
C ALA A 146 0.99 21.08 0.81
N LEU A 147 2.14 20.45 1.06
CA LEU A 147 2.81 19.55 0.12
C LEU A 147 2.13 18.17 0.01
N TYR A 148 1.85 17.51 1.15
CA TYR A 148 1.41 16.11 1.22
C TYR A 148 -0.09 15.90 1.49
N GLY A 149 -0.79 16.94 1.96
CA GLY A 149 -2.21 16.91 2.23
C GLY A 149 -2.62 16.17 3.51
N GLY A 150 -3.86 16.39 3.92
CA GLY A 150 -4.49 15.78 5.09
C GLY A 150 -3.94 16.29 6.43
N PHE A 151 -4.13 15.49 7.47
CA PHE A 151 -3.65 15.75 8.83
C PHE A 151 -2.28 15.10 9.02
N VAL A 152 -1.25 15.91 9.28
CA VAL A 152 0.15 15.47 9.29
C VAL A 152 0.84 15.80 10.60
N GLY A 153 1.76 14.92 11.00
CA GLY A 153 2.75 15.15 12.03
C GLY A 153 4.13 15.26 11.40
N THR A 154 4.96 16.15 11.93
CA THR A 154 6.26 16.47 11.34
C THR A 154 7.33 16.61 12.41
N TYR A 155 8.58 16.34 12.02
CA TYR A 155 9.74 16.63 12.84
C TYR A 155 10.95 16.92 11.95
N LEU A 156 11.92 17.66 12.50
CA LEU A 156 13.21 17.93 11.86
C LEU A 156 14.23 16.89 12.34
N ASN A 157 15.08 16.43 11.43
CA ASN A 157 16.18 15.52 11.79
C ASN A 157 17.33 16.28 12.45
N GLU A 158 18.10 15.59 13.30
CA GLU A 158 19.43 16.05 13.66
C GLU A 158 20.33 15.97 12.41
N LEU A 159 20.93 17.10 12.07
CA LEU A 159 21.82 17.21 10.92
C LEU A 159 23.28 17.24 11.38
N SER A 160 24.19 16.93 10.46
CA SER A 160 25.62 17.11 10.72
C SER A 160 25.92 18.58 11.06
N PRO A 161 26.99 18.91 11.80
CA PRO A 161 27.37 20.30 12.04
C PRO A 161 27.53 21.12 10.75
N GLU A 162 28.09 20.50 9.70
CA GLU A 162 28.25 21.09 8.37
C GLU A 162 26.90 21.41 7.71
N ASP A 163 25.92 20.51 7.82
CA ASP A 163 24.57 20.72 7.28
C ASP A 163 23.71 21.64 8.16
N THR A 164 23.99 21.69 9.47
CA THR A 164 23.37 22.63 10.40
C THR A 164 23.80 24.06 10.07
N GLU A 165 25.10 24.30 9.86
CA GLU A 165 25.60 25.59 9.39
C GLU A 165 24.94 26.01 8.07
N ARG A 166 24.75 25.07 7.12
CA ARG A 166 24.03 25.32 5.86
C ARG A 166 22.58 25.73 6.04
N LEU A 167 21.87 25.10 6.98
CA LEU A 167 20.49 25.42 7.31
C LEU A 167 20.38 26.76 8.03
N GLU A 168 21.40 27.10 8.83
CA GLU A 168 21.51 28.36 9.55
C GLU A 168 21.86 29.56 8.65
N ILE A 169 22.43 29.34 7.45
CA ILE A 169 22.74 30.39 6.46
C ILE A 169 21.57 31.38 6.38
N PRO A 170 21.78 32.66 6.75
CA PRO A 170 20.72 33.65 6.73
C PRO A 170 20.07 33.71 5.35
N ARG A 171 18.73 33.86 5.28
CA ARG A 171 18.03 34.13 4.01
C ARG A 171 18.71 35.25 3.22
N SER A 172 19.42 36.16 3.88
CA SER A 172 20.18 37.24 3.26
C SER A 172 21.42 36.85 2.46
N GLU A 173 21.98 35.67 2.67
CA GLU A 173 23.12 35.17 1.89
C GLU A 173 22.67 34.33 0.69
N VAL A 174 21.47 33.74 0.74
CA VAL A 174 20.86 33.00 -0.36
C VAL A 174 20.01 33.92 -1.26
N LEU A 175 19.27 34.86 -0.66
CA LEU A 175 18.47 35.92 -1.30
C LEU A 175 18.25 37.13 -0.33
N PRO A 176 19.14 38.15 -0.29
CA PRO A 176 18.97 39.34 0.58
C PRO A 176 17.65 40.07 0.40
N GLN A 177 17.11 40.56 1.52
CA GLN A 177 16.12 41.63 1.53
C GLN A 177 16.84 42.98 1.81
N PRO A 178 16.40 44.10 1.21
CA PRO A 178 15.40 44.21 0.15
C PRO A 178 16.08 44.04 -1.22
N ALA A 179 15.30 43.68 -2.25
CA ALA A 179 15.74 43.39 -3.61
C ALA A 179 16.44 42.03 -3.77
N GLY A 180 15.88 41.19 -4.64
CA GLY A 180 16.48 39.90 -5.04
C GLY A 180 17.94 40.08 -5.41
N GLY A 181 18.82 39.81 -4.45
CA GLY A 181 20.20 40.29 -4.41
C GLY A 181 20.91 40.24 -5.75
N VAL A 182 21.86 41.15 -5.96
CA VAL A 182 22.78 41.13 -7.10
C VAL A 182 23.16 39.67 -7.34
N ASP A 183 22.87 39.14 -8.53
CA ASP A 183 23.32 37.80 -8.88
C ASP A 183 24.84 37.80 -8.69
N THR A 184 25.27 37.16 -7.61
CA THR A 184 26.68 37.15 -7.21
C THR A 184 27.51 36.33 -8.20
N GLY A 185 26.86 35.67 -9.16
CA GLY A 185 27.46 34.68 -10.04
C GLY A 185 27.78 33.38 -9.30
N LEU A 186 27.49 33.27 -8.00
CA LEU A 186 27.71 32.06 -7.21
C LEU A 186 26.49 31.15 -7.27
N ARG A 187 26.72 29.83 -7.22
CA ARG A 187 25.64 28.84 -7.10
C ARG A 187 25.22 28.81 -5.63
N PRO A 188 23.93 29.00 -5.29
CA PRO A 188 23.48 28.87 -3.92
C PRO A 188 23.70 27.44 -3.41
N PRO A 189 23.95 27.25 -2.11
CA PRO A 189 24.11 25.92 -1.55
C PRO A 189 22.81 25.13 -1.71
N GLU A 190 22.94 23.89 -2.17
CA GLU A 190 21.82 22.95 -2.19
C GLU A 190 21.40 22.62 -0.74
N PRO A 191 20.08 22.47 -0.48
CA PRO A 191 19.61 22.01 0.83
C PRO A 191 20.25 20.67 1.20
N PRO A 192 20.58 20.44 2.48
CA PRO A 192 20.81 19.10 2.99
C PRO A 192 19.68 18.14 2.60
N LEU A 193 19.98 16.85 2.51
CA LEU A 193 18.97 15.83 2.24
C LEU A 193 18.31 15.40 3.56
N ASN A 194 16.99 15.17 3.52
CA ASN A 194 16.22 14.70 4.67
C ASN A 194 16.23 15.69 5.85
N ILE A 195 15.95 16.96 5.59
CA ILE A 195 15.89 17.99 6.65
C ILE A 195 14.75 17.70 7.64
N GLY A 196 13.62 17.22 7.12
CA GLY A 196 12.46 16.88 7.93
C GLY A 196 11.71 15.66 7.41
N HIS A 197 10.98 15.03 8.31
CA HIS A 197 10.09 13.92 8.00
C HIS A 197 8.65 14.27 8.36
N TYR A 198 7.74 13.52 7.76
CA TYR A 198 6.34 13.61 8.08
C TYR A 198 5.73 12.21 8.24
N THR A 199 4.63 12.17 8.96
CA THR A 199 3.68 11.07 8.95
C THR A 199 2.29 11.64 8.72
N LYS A 200 1.41 10.85 8.13
CA LYS A 200 0.00 11.22 7.93
C LYS A 200 -0.83 10.47 8.95
N PHE A 201 -1.60 11.22 9.73
CA PHE A 201 -2.52 10.66 10.69
C PHE A 201 -3.88 10.40 10.04
N ASN A 202 -4.64 9.51 10.66
CA ASN A 202 -6.04 9.31 10.31
C ASN A 202 -6.86 10.56 10.65
N TRP A 203 -7.89 10.82 9.85
CA TRP A 203 -8.83 11.89 10.09
C TRP A 203 -10.26 11.36 9.91
N SER A 204 -11.11 11.61 10.89
CA SER A 204 -12.52 11.22 10.83
C SER A 204 -13.27 12.08 9.80
N PRO A 205 -13.93 11.48 8.80
CA PRO A 205 -14.65 12.23 7.75
C PRO A 205 -15.86 13.02 8.30
N ALA A 206 -16.29 12.72 9.53
CA ALA A 206 -17.34 13.47 10.21
C ALA A 206 -16.87 14.87 10.66
N ILE A 207 -15.56 15.09 10.80
CA ILE A 207 -15.01 16.34 11.33
C ILE A 207 -14.79 17.34 10.20
N LYS A 208 -15.38 18.53 10.34
CA LYS A 208 -15.15 19.71 9.49
C LYS A 208 -14.49 20.84 10.29
N CYS A 209 -13.91 21.79 9.57
CA CYS A 209 -13.16 22.90 10.12
C CYS A 209 -13.90 24.22 9.91
N ILE A 210 -14.33 24.85 10.99
CA ILE A 210 -14.85 26.21 11.00
C ILE A 210 -13.65 27.14 11.20
N CYS A 211 -13.30 27.92 10.18
CA CYS A 211 -12.21 28.89 10.23
C CYS A 211 -12.78 30.30 10.38
N ILE A 212 -12.61 30.93 11.54
CA ILE A 212 -12.96 32.34 11.78
C ILE A 212 -11.75 33.19 11.45
N ILE A 213 -11.89 34.12 10.51
CA ILE A 213 -10.79 34.85 9.88
C ILE A 213 -10.94 36.35 10.20
N PRO A 214 -10.19 36.87 11.18
CA PRO A 214 -10.19 38.29 11.49
C PRO A 214 -9.59 39.15 10.36
N GLN A 215 -10.13 40.36 10.18
CA GLN A 215 -9.66 41.33 9.17
C GLN A 215 -8.46 42.16 9.69
N PHE A 216 -7.46 41.48 10.25
CA PHE A 216 -6.15 42.05 10.58
C PHE A 216 -5.07 40.97 10.46
N GLU A 217 -3.80 41.38 10.46
CA GLU A 217 -2.68 40.47 10.22
C GLU A 217 -1.76 40.36 11.43
N VAL A 218 -1.22 39.16 11.63
CA VAL A 218 -0.14 38.91 12.58
C VAL A 218 0.96 38.18 11.84
N SER A 219 2.11 38.85 11.68
CA SER A 219 3.28 38.24 11.05
C SER A 219 3.84 37.09 11.88
N THR A 220 4.32 36.03 11.24
CA THR A 220 4.97 34.88 11.90
C THR A 220 6.12 35.30 12.82
N ALA A 221 6.91 36.31 12.43
CA ALA A 221 8.00 36.84 13.25
C ALA A 221 7.51 37.40 14.59
N LYS A 222 6.49 38.29 14.58
CA LYS A 222 5.87 38.82 15.80
C LYS A 222 5.27 37.70 16.67
N ALA A 223 4.59 36.73 16.06
CA ALA A 223 3.99 35.60 16.76
C ALA A 223 5.01 34.65 17.41
N ARG A 224 6.26 34.64 16.94
CA ARG A 224 7.38 33.91 17.56
C ARG A 224 8.09 34.75 18.61
N ALA A 225 8.24 36.05 18.40
CA ALA A 225 8.95 36.95 19.32
C ALA A 225 8.29 37.04 20.71
N VAL A 226 7.00 36.69 20.82
CA VAL A 226 6.27 36.65 22.11
C VAL A 226 6.42 35.32 22.85
N LEU A 227 6.99 34.29 22.22
CA LEU A 227 7.21 32.99 22.85
C LEU A 227 8.40 33.06 23.81
N PRO A 228 8.36 32.36 24.95
CA PRO A 228 9.47 32.36 25.89
C PRO A 228 10.65 31.55 25.36
N GLU A 229 11.86 31.89 25.80
CA GLU A 229 13.08 31.11 25.49
C GLU A 229 13.10 29.74 26.18
N SER A 230 12.32 29.58 27.26
CA SER A 230 12.22 28.33 28.02
C SER A 230 10.82 28.08 28.54
N TYR A 231 10.47 26.80 28.66
CA TYR A 231 9.17 26.35 29.17
C TYR A 231 9.33 25.60 30.49
N SER A 232 8.32 25.69 31.34
CA SER A 232 8.29 24.87 32.55
C SER A 232 8.13 23.41 32.19
N ARG A 233 8.80 22.51 32.94
CA ARG A 233 8.62 21.06 32.79
C ARG A 233 7.14 20.65 32.85
N LYS A 234 6.36 21.33 33.70
CA LYS A 234 4.92 21.07 33.87
C LYS A 234 4.15 21.34 32.58
N ASP A 235 4.45 22.45 31.90
CA ASP A 235 3.73 22.85 30.69
C ASP A 235 4.19 22.05 29.47
N ALA A 236 5.48 21.70 29.40
CA ALA A 236 5.98 20.77 28.40
C ALA A 236 5.30 19.39 28.51
N ILE A 237 5.26 18.79 29.71
CA ILE A 237 4.57 17.51 29.96
C ILE A 237 3.07 17.63 29.64
N PHE A 238 2.44 18.75 30.03
CA PHE A 238 1.04 19.00 29.73
C PHE A 238 0.78 18.91 28.23
N ASN A 239 1.56 19.61 27.40
CA ASN A 239 1.41 19.58 25.95
C ASN A 239 1.68 18.21 25.35
N MET A 240 2.74 17.51 25.78
CA MET A 240 3.06 16.18 25.27
C MET A 240 1.92 15.17 25.50
N GLN A 241 1.28 15.21 26.68
CA GLN A 241 0.13 14.37 26.98
C GLN A 241 -1.04 14.64 26.03
N ARG A 242 -1.36 15.91 25.79
CA ARG A 242 -2.44 16.32 24.89
C ARG A 242 -2.16 15.92 23.44
N LEU A 243 -0.93 16.18 22.97
CA LEU A 243 -0.50 15.86 21.62
C LEU A 243 -0.61 14.35 21.31
N ALA A 244 -0.16 13.51 22.25
CA ALA A 244 -0.25 12.05 22.12
C ALA A 244 -1.71 11.57 21.97
N VAL A 245 -2.65 12.17 22.72
CA VAL A 245 -4.08 11.83 22.64
C VAL A 245 -4.70 12.40 21.36
N LEU A 246 -4.41 13.66 21.00
CA LEU A 246 -5.05 14.37 19.90
C LEU A 246 -4.85 13.67 18.55
N THR A 247 -3.63 13.21 18.27
CA THR A 247 -3.27 12.55 17.00
C THR A 247 -4.07 11.26 16.75
N THR A 248 -4.51 10.60 17.82
CA THR A 248 -5.35 9.39 17.72
C THR A 248 -6.83 9.72 17.78
N ALA A 249 -7.24 10.66 18.66
CA ALA A 249 -8.64 11.02 18.87
C ALA A 249 -9.31 11.56 17.59
N LEU A 250 -8.60 12.38 16.81
CA LEU A 250 -9.11 12.93 15.55
C LEU A 250 -9.31 11.89 14.44
N GLY A 251 -8.70 10.70 14.58
CA GLY A 251 -8.81 9.60 13.62
C GLY A 251 -9.89 8.57 13.94
N GLN A 252 -10.61 8.71 15.06
CA GLN A 252 -11.62 7.74 15.49
C GLN A 252 -12.89 7.84 14.63
N ALA A 253 -13.52 6.69 14.34
CA ALA A 253 -14.74 6.63 13.54
C ALA A 253 -15.88 7.48 14.14
N THR A 254 -15.98 7.50 15.47
CA THR A 254 -16.89 8.36 16.23
C THR A 254 -16.05 9.33 17.07
N PRO A 255 -15.99 10.63 16.71
CA PRO A 255 -15.22 11.61 17.48
C PRO A 255 -15.78 11.78 18.90
N ASP A 256 -14.92 11.69 19.91
CA ASP A 256 -15.25 11.98 21.31
C ASP A 256 -15.04 13.49 21.58
N PRO A 257 -16.11 14.28 21.78
CA PRO A 257 -15.99 15.73 21.96
C PRO A 257 -15.20 16.15 23.20
N ASP A 258 -15.36 15.43 24.31
CA ASP A 258 -14.70 15.79 25.58
C ASP A 258 -13.21 15.46 25.53
N MET A 259 -12.87 14.33 24.92
CA MET A 259 -11.49 13.94 24.69
C MET A 259 -10.79 14.91 23.73
N ILE A 260 -11.40 15.23 22.58
CA ILE A 260 -10.79 16.13 21.58
C ILE A 260 -10.65 17.53 22.15
N TYR A 261 -11.68 18.08 22.81
CA TYR A 261 -11.63 19.42 23.38
C TYR A 261 -10.54 19.56 24.43
N THR A 262 -10.39 18.55 25.28
CA THR A 262 -9.32 18.50 26.30
C THR A 262 -7.94 18.32 25.66
N ALA A 263 -7.85 17.51 24.61
CA ALA A 263 -6.61 17.25 23.87
C ALA A 263 -6.17 18.43 23.00
N MET A 264 -7.05 19.37 22.66
CA MET A 264 -6.70 20.59 21.93
C MET A 264 -6.15 21.72 22.83
N GLN A 265 -6.16 21.54 24.15
CA GLN A 265 -5.63 22.54 25.08
C GLN A 265 -4.10 22.67 24.96
N ASP A 266 -3.63 23.91 24.95
CA ASP A 266 -2.23 24.26 24.73
C ASP A 266 -1.67 25.15 25.85
N LYS A 267 -0.39 24.97 26.12
CA LYS A 267 0.41 25.82 26.99
C LYS A 267 1.73 26.29 26.39
N LEU A 268 2.08 25.88 25.17
CA LEU A 268 3.37 26.23 24.58
C LEU A 268 3.31 27.49 23.72
N HIS A 269 2.19 27.79 23.06
CA HIS A 269 2.15 28.92 22.12
C HIS A 269 0.94 29.82 22.26
N GLN A 270 -0.27 29.29 22.47
CA GLN A 270 -1.49 30.08 22.51
C GLN A 270 -1.52 31.10 23.66
N PRO A 271 -1.14 30.74 24.91
CA PRO A 271 -1.17 31.71 26.01
C PRO A 271 -0.24 32.90 25.76
N TYR A 272 0.94 32.64 25.20
CA TYR A 272 1.92 33.68 24.88
C TYR A 272 1.50 34.54 23.69
N ARG A 273 0.75 33.98 22.74
CA ARG A 273 0.21 34.69 21.58
C ARG A 273 -1.07 35.49 21.87
N SER A 274 -1.72 35.26 23.02
CA SER A 274 -2.94 35.97 23.42
C SER A 274 -2.83 37.49 23.39
N GLY A 275 -1.65 38.05 23.70
CA GLY A 275 -1.41 39.49 23.64
C GLY A 275 -1.42 40.08 22.22
N LEU A 276 -1.34 39.25 21.18
CA LEU A 276 -1.36 39.67 19.78
C LEU A 276 -2.77 39.65 19.17
N ILE A 277 -3.72 38.98 19.82
CA ILE A 277 -5.06 38.74 19.30
C ILE A 277 -6.05 39.15 20.39
N PRO A 278 -6.70 40.33 20.25
CA PRO A 278 -7.63 40.83 21.25
C PRO A 278 -8.75 39.82 21.54
N GLY A 279 -8.98 39.54 22.82
CA GLY A 279 -10.01 38.61 23.30
C GLY A 279 -9.72 37.13 23.05
N LEU A 280 -8.51 36.72 22.64
CA LEU A 280 -8.23 35.32 22.29
C LEU A 280 -8.60 34.34 23.40
N THR A 281 -8.23 34.65 24.65
CA THR A 281 -8.48 33.77 25.80
C THR A 281 -9.98 33.60 26.02
N GLU A 282 -10.72 34.70 25.98
CA GLU A 282 -12.17 34.75 26.14
C GLU A 282 -12.87 33.99 25.00
N ILE A 283 -12.40 34.16 23.77
CA ILE A 283 -12.93 33.47 22.58
C ILE A 283 -12.74 31.96 22.70
N LEU A 284 -11.52 31.49 22.99
CA LEU A 284 -11.25 30.04 23.13
C LEU A 284 -12.01 29.41 24.30
N GLN A 285 -12.35 30.18 25.34
CA GLN A 285 -13.14 29.72 26.49
C GLN A 285 -14.65 29.93 26.34
N SER A 286 -15.09 30.69 25.33
CA SER A 286 -16.51 31.02 25.13
C SER A 286 -17.36 29.83 24.65
N VAL A 287 -16.71 28.82 24.09
CA VAL A 287 -17.37 27.63 23.53
C VAL A 287 -16.76 26.35 24.10
N THR A 288 -17.63 25.39 24.42
CA THR A 288 -17.28 24.04 24.89
C THR A 288 -18.24 23.02 24.27
N PRO A 289 -17.89 21.72 24.22
CA PRO A 289 -18.81 20.69 23.73
C PRO A 289 -20.16 20.67 24.48
N GLN A 290 -20.15 21.03 25.77
CA GLN A 290 -21.37 21.10 26.59
C GLN A 290 -22.25 22.31 26.24
N SER A 291 -21.63 23.45 25.94
CA SER A 291 -22.37 24.69 25.63
C SER A 291 -22.80 24.78 24.17
N HIS A 292 -22.05 24.12 23.27
CA HIS A 292 -22.25 24.17 21.83
C HIS A 292 -22.19 22.74 21.27
N PRO A 293 -23.34 22.04 21.22
CA PRO A 293 -23.41 20.69 20.67
C PRO A 293 -22.85 20.62 19.25
N GLY A 294 -22.10 19.55 18.94
CA GLY A 294 -21.41 19.39 17.66
C GLY A 294 -19.98 19.95 17.64
N LEU A 295 -19.60 20.83 18.58
CA LEU A 295 -18.21 21.27 18.74
C LEU A 295 -17.35 20.14 19.33
N LEU A 296 -16.20 19.89 18.72
CA LEU A 296 -15.20 18.94 19.21
C LEU A 296 -14.00 19.64 19.85
N GLY A 297 -13.61 20.81 19.36
CA GLY A 297 -12.44 21.52 19.89
C GLY A 297 -12.18 22.83 19.18
N ILE A 298 -11.36 23.69 19.78
CA ILE A 298 -11.07 25.03 19.28
C ILE A 298 -9.62 25.42 19.61
N CYS A 299 -8.93 26.03 18.65
CA CYS A 299 -7.55 26.46 18.80
C CYS A 299 -7.21 27.64 17.88
N LEU A 300 -6.02 28.20 18.06
CA LEU A 300 -5.43 29.15 17.14
C LEU A 300 -4.86 28.44 15.90
N SER A 301 -5.11 28.96 14.71
CA SER A 301 -4.57 28.43 13.46
C SER A 301 -3.21 29.06 13.13
N GLY A 302 -2.14 28.29 13.36
CA GLY A 302 -0.78 28.67 13.00
C GLY A 302 -0.28 29.86 13.83
N ALA A 303 0.36 30.82 13.16
CA ALA A 303 0.92 32.02 13.77
C ALA A 303 0.03 33.27 13.58
N GLY A 304 -1.07 33.14 12.84
CA GLY A 304 -1.99 34.24 12.54
C GLY A 304 -3.21 34.26 13.46
N PRO A 305 -4.07 35.28 13.33
CA PRO A 305 -5.25 35.49 14.18
C PRO A 305 -6.44 34.56 13.91
N THR A 306 -6.40 33.70 12.88
CA THR A 306 -7.52 32.80 12.56
C THR A 306 -7.78 31.81 13.70
N ILE A 307 -9.05 31.64 14.08
CA ILE A 307 -9.49 30.61 15.01
C ILE A 307 -9.98 29.41 14.22
N LEU A 308 -9.49 28.22 14.57
CA LEU A 308 -9.91 26.94 14.02
C LEU A 308 -10.79 26.24 15.06
N ALA A 309 -12.06 26.03 14.74
CA ALA A 309 -12.95 25.15 15.49
C ALA A 309 -13.23 23.87 14.70
N LEU A 310 -13.11 22.72 15.36
CA LEU A 310 -13.44 21.41 14.82
C LEU A 310 -14.85 21.04 15.27
N ALA A 311 -15.70 20.62 14.35
CA ALA A 311 -17.08 20.27 14.65
C ALA A 311 -17.61 19.18 13.72
N THR A 312 -18.66 18.48 14.15
CA THR A 312 -19.40 17.50 13.31
C THR A 312 -20.72 18.06 12.78
N GLU A 313 -21.28 19.05 13.45
CA GLU A 313 -22.58 19.67 13.13
C GLU A 313 -22.68 21.07 13.75
N ASN A 314 -23.82 21.75 13.55
CA ASN A 314 -24.11 23.10 14.08
C ASN A 314 -23.10 24.19 13.68
N PHE A 315 -22.50 24.05 12.49
CA PHE A 315 -21.42 24.90 12.01
C PHE A 315 -21.75 26.40 12.04
N ASP A 316 -22.90 26.80 11.50
CA ASP A 316 -23.32 28.20 11.43
C ASP A 316 -23.49 28.80 12.84
N GLN A 317 -24.11 28.05 13.76
CA GLN A 317 -24.36 28.52 15.13
C GLN A 317 -23.06 28.73 15.90
N ILE A 318 -22.12 27.79 15.78
CA ILE A 318 -20.79 27.90 16.38
C ILE A 318 -20.03 29.09 15.77
N ALA A 319 -20.07 29.24 14.44
CA ALA A 319 -19.42 30.35 13.76
C ALA A 319 -19.99 31.70 14.19
N ASP A 320 -21.32 31.85 14.18
CA ASP A 320 -22.02 33.07 14.57
C ASP A 320 -21.69 33.49 16.01
N HIS A 321 -21.58 32.51 16.92
CA HIS A 321 -21.14 32.78 18.30
C HIS A 321 -19.73 33.38 18.32
N LEU A 322 -18.77 32.75 17.63
CA LEU A 322 -17.38 33.20 17.61
C LEU A 322 -17.24 34.57 16.94
N LEU A 323 -18.00 34.85 15.87
CA LEU A 323 -18.06 36.16 15.24
C LEU A 323 -18.57 37.24 16.20
N GLN A 324 -19.58 36.93 17.01
CA GLN A 324 -20.07 37.87 18.03
C GLN A 324 -19.04 38.15 19.12
N GLN A 325 -18.21 37.18 19.50
CA GLN A 325 -17.12 37.41 20.46
C GLN A 325 -16.08 38.37 19.90
N PHE A 326 -15.62 38.16 18.65
CA PHE A 326 -14.72 39.12 17.99
C PHE A 326 -15.33 40.51 17.83
N LYS A 327 -16.64 40.58 17.56
CA LYS A 327 -17.35 41.86 17.45
C LYS A 327 -17.34 42.66 18.75
N LYS A 328 -17.34 42.01 19.92
CA LYS A 328 -17.21 42.70 21.23
C LYS A 328 -15.86 43.40 21.38
N GLU A 329 -14.82 42.84 20.77
CA GLU A 329 -13.48 43.41 20.69
C GLU A 329 -13.33 44.43 19.54
N GLY A 330 -14.43 44.76 18.83
CA GLY A 330 -14.41 45.70 17.70
C GLY A 330 -13.76 45.13 16.43
N ILE A 331 -13.59 43.81 16.35
CA ILE A 331 -12.93 43.13 15.23
C ILE A 331 -13.97 42.58 14.27
N THR A 332 -13.81 42.90 12.99
CA THR A 332 -14.60 42.29 11.90
C THR A 332 -13.95 41.00 11.45
N CYS A 333 -14.75 39.96 11.29
CA CYS A 333 -14.29 38.63 10.88
C CYS A 333 -15.19 38.08 9.77
N ASP A 334 -14.60 37.32 8.87
CA ASP A 334 -15.32 36.38 8.00
C ASP A 334 -15.20 34.97 8.56
N TRP A 335 -15.97 34.02 8.05
CA TRP A 335 -15.73 32.61 8.33
C TRP A 335 -15.87 31.72 7.10
N LYS A 336 -15.24 30.56 7.15
CA LYS A 336 -15.32 29.52 6.13
C LYS A 336 -15.48 28.15 6.79
N LEU A 337 -16.33 27.32 6.20
CA LEU A 337 -16.37 25.89 6.49
C LEU A 337 -15.45 25.17 5.49
N LEU A 338 -14.37 24.58 5.99
CA LEU A 338 -13.37 23.88 5.20
C LEU A 338 -13.28 22.40 5.61
N GLU A 339 -12.77 21.59 4.70
CA GLU A 339 -12.54 20.16 4.89
C GLU A 339 -11.08 19.83 4.59
N PRO A 340 -10.53 18.74 5.15
CA PRO A 340 -9.17 18.34 4.87
C PRO A 340 -8.92 18.10 3.37
N ALA A 341 -7.90 18.75 2.81
CA ALA A 341 -7.42 18.49 1.45
C ALA A 341 -6.45 17.29 1.48
N THR A 342 -6.93 16.10 1.14
CA THR A 342 -6.16 14.86 1.34
C THR A 342 -4.99 14.66 0.37
N GLU A 343 -5.02 15.24 -0.83
CA GLU A 343 -4.04 14.97 -1.89
C GLU A 343 -2.74 15.80 -1.79
N GLY A 344 -2.79 16.91 -1.05
CA GLY A 344 -1.71 17.90 -1.00
C GLY A 344 -1.64 18.72 -2.29
N THR A 345 -0.43 19.06 -2.71
CA THR A 345 -0.22 19.82 -3.94
C THR A 345 -0.35 18.94 -5.19
N THR A 346 -1.07 19.42 -6.20
CA THR A 346 -1.32 18.73 -7.48
C THR A 346 -0.89 19.56 -8.68
N VAL A 347 -0.53 18.91 -9.79
CA VAL A 347 -0.07 19.54 -11.04
C VAL A 347 -0.84 18.96 -12.23
N ILE A 348 -1.39 19.81 -13.09
CA ILE A 348 -2.10 19.45 -14.32
C ILE A 348 -1.36 20.07 -15.52
N ARG A 349 -0.95 19.25 -16.50
CA ARG A 349 -0.16 19.68 -17.68
C ARG A 349 -0.99 19.54 -18.97
N PRO A 350 -0.85 20.44 -19.96
CA PRO A 350 -1.49 20.28 -21.29
C PRO A 350 -0.85 19.15 -22.09
N SER A 351 -1.65 18.30 -22.73
CA SER A 351 -1.19 17.20 -23.57
C SER A 351 -0.69 17.67 -24.94
N THR A 352 0.37 17.05 -25.46
CA THR A 352 0.88 17.21 -26.83
C THR A 352 0.79 15.90 -27.59
N THR A 353 -0.34 15.66 -28.27
CA THR A 353 -0.48 14.90 -29.53
C THR A 353 -1.98 14.73 -29.87
N SER A 354 -2.30 14.82 -31.16
CA SER A 354 -3.65 14.78 -31.73
C SER A 354 -4.27 13.38 -31.76
N GLN A 355 -5.44 13.20 -31.13
CA GLN A 355 -6.61 12.40 -31.57
C GLN A 355 -7.86 12.88 -30.79
N PRO A 356 -9.11 12.68 -31.31
CA PRO A 356 -10.21 13.64 -31.12
C PRO A 356 -10.85 13.57 -29.73
N ALA A 357 -11.28 14.76 -29.26
CA ALA A 357 -12.09 15.04 -28.06
C ALA A 357 -12.17 13.95 -26.97
N GLY A 358 -11.48 14.13 -25.83
CA GLY A 358 -11.74 13.35 -24.61
C GLY A 358 -11.70 14.27 -23.40
N GLU A 359 -12.78 14.49 -22.65
CA GLU A 359 -13.64 13.61 -21.81
C GLU A 359 -13.23 13.68 -20.34
N ALA A 360 -14.26 13.71 -19.47
CA ALA A 360 -14.15 13.87 -18.03
C ALA A 360 -13.15 12.88 -17.38
N LEU A 361 -12.48 13.29 -16.30
CA LEU A 361 -11.64 12.40 -15.51
C LEU A 361 -12.48 11.23 -14.98
N THR A 362 -12.19 10.03 -15.48
CA THR A 362 -12.80 8.77 -15.07
C THR A 362 -11.78 7.92 -14.33
N TYR A 363 -12.26 6.90 -13.60
CA TYR A 363 -11.42 5.90 -12.90
C TYR A 363 -10.34 5.28 -13.82
N ALA A 364 -10.64 5.19 -15.13
CA ALA A 364 -9.70 4.78 -16.19
C ALA A 364 -8.45 5.65 -16.32
N SER A 365 -8.55 6.95 -16.03
CA SER A 365 -7.42 7.89 -16.11
C SER A 365 -6.42 7.78 -14.95
N SER A 366 -6.81 7.12 -13.85
CA SER A 366 -5.92 6.75 -12.73
C SER A 366 -5.13 5.46 -13.00
N GLY A 367 -5.19 4.94 -14.22
CA GLY A 367 -4.56 3.67 -14.61
C GLY A 367 -5.40 2.44 -14.29
N VAL A 368 -6.70 2.60 -13.97
CA VAL A 368 -7.63 1.50 -13.64
C VAL A 368 -8.75 1.43 -14.65
N SER A 369 -8.60 0.59 -15.67
CA SER A 369 -9.54 0.46 -16.79
C SER A 369 -10.70 -0.48 -16.46
N ILE A 370 -11.85 0.12 -16.16
CA ILE A 370 -13.13 -0.62 -16.05
C ILE A 370 -13.44 -1.36 -17.37
N ASP A 371 -13.08 -0.79 -18.52
CA ASP A 371 -13.28 -1.42 -19.82
C ASP A 371 -12.39 -2.64 -20.04
N ALA A 372 -11.13 -2.60 -19.60
CA ALA A 372 -10.23 -3.76 -19.63
C ALA A 372 -10.75 -4.87 -18.71
N GLY A 373 -11.25 -4.52 -17.51
CA GLY A 373 -11.94 -5.46 -16.63
C GLY A 373 -13.18 -6.08 -17.27
N ASN A 374 -14.03 -5.27 -17.92
CA ASN A 374 -15.20 -5.75 -18.65
C ASN A 374 -14.84 -6.65 -19.85
N GLN A 375 -13.75 -6.33 -20.55
CA GLN A 375 -13.23 -7.13 -21.66
C GLN A 375 -12.72 -8.49 -21.15
N LEU A 376 -11.95 -8.49 -20.06
CA LEU A 376 -11.48 -9.71 -19.40
C LEU A 376 -12.68 -10.58 -19.01
N VAL A 377 -13.68 -10.02 -18.33
CA VAL A 377 -14.91 -10.72 -17.95
C VAL A 377 -15.60 -11.36 -19.16
N LYS A 378 -15.67 -10.67 -20.31
CA LYS A 378 -16.23 -11.25 -21.54
C LYS A 378 -15.43 -12.45 -22.05
N GLN A 379 -14.10 -12.38 -22.02
CA GLN A 379 -13.23 -13.47 -22.48
C GLN A 379 -13.30 -14.70 -21.56
N ILE A 380 -13.34 -14.47 -20.24
CA ILE A 380 -13.27 -15.57 -19.28
C ILE A 380 -14.63 -16.21 -18.94
N LYS A 381 -15.76 -15.58 -19.31
CA LYS A 381 -17.11 -16.11 -19.05
C LYS A 381 -17.31 -17.57 -19.48
N ALA A 382 -16.78 -17.95 -20.65
CA ALA A 382 -16.87 -19.33 -21.13
C ALA A 382 -15.97 -20.27 -20.30
N LEU A 383 -14.80 -19.79 -19.88
CA LEU A 383 -13.86 -20.53 -19.02
C LEU A 383 -14.49 -20.79 -17.66
N THR A 384 -15.06 -19.78 -17.01
CA THR A 384 -15.71 -19.96 -15.69
C THR A 384 -16.93 -20.87 -15.80
N ALA A 385 -17.79 -20.68 -16.80
CA ALA A 385 -18.98 -21.51 -17.03
C ALA A 385 -18.64 -22.99 -17.31
N SER A 386 -17.45 -23.27 -17.87
CA SER A 386 -16.97 -24.64 -18.08
C SER A 386 -16.66 -25.39 -16.78
N THR A 387 -16.55 -24.68 -15.65
CA THR A 387 -16.28 -25.24 -14.32
C THR A 387 -17.56 -25.61 -13.55
N LYS A 388 -18.74 -25.39 -14.16
CA LYS A 388 -20.04 -25.64 -13.53
C LYS A 388 -20.13 -27.04 -12.91
N ARG A 389 -20.79 -27.12 -11.76
CA ARG A 389 -21.08 -28.36 -11.05
C ARG A 389 -22.48 -28.31 -10.42
N PRO A 390 -23.02 -29.43 -9.92
CA PRO A 390 -24.25 -29.38 -9.12
C PRO A 390 -24.10 -28.40 -7.96
N GLY A 391 -25.07 -27.49 -7.83
CA GLY A 391 -25.09 -26.43 -6.82
C GLY A 391 -24.36 -25.13 -7.17
N ALA A 392 -23.50 -25.09 -8.19
CA ALA A 392 -22.77 -23.88 -8.58
C ALA A 392 -22.59 -23.80 -10.10
N ASP A 393 -23.12 -22.75 -10.73
CA ASP A 393 -23.20 -22.65 -12.19
C ASP A 393 -21.97 -22.02 -12.86
N GLY A 394 -20.99 -21.55 -12.08
CA GLY A 394 -19.77 -20.93 -12.59
C GLY A 394 -20.01 -19.63 -13.37
N LYS A 395 -21.17 -18.99 -13.17
CA LYS A 395 -21.49 -17.70 -13.79
C LYS A 395 -20.86 -16.56 -13.01
N ILE A 396 -20.25 -15.63 -13.74
CA ILE A 396 -19.62 -14.42 -13.20
C ILE A 396 -20.32 -13.15 -13.68
N GLY A 397 -20.14 -12.05 -12.93
CA GLY A 397 -20.73 -10.74 -13.21
C GLY A 397 -21.86 -10.30 -12.27
N GLY A 398 -22.21 -11.13 -11.28
CA GLY A 398 -23.05 -10.75 -10.13
C GLY A 398 -22.21 -10.29 -8.93
N PHE A 399 -22.86 -9.91 -7.83
CA PHE A 399 -22.19 -9.42 -6.61
C PHE A 399 -21.39 -10.49 -5.84
N GLY A 400 -21.63 -11.77 -6.09
CA GLY A 400 -20.93 -12.86 -5.42
C GLY A 400 -21.23 -14.22 -6.04
N GLY A 401 -20.33 -15.17 -5.80
CA GLY A 401 -20.51 -16.57 -6.17
C GLY A 401 -21.52 -17.25 -5.26
N LEU A 402 -22.38 -18.10 -5.83
CA LEU A 402 -23.42 -18.82 -5.09
C LEU A 402 -23.18 -20.33 -5.15
N LEU A 403 -23.46 -21.00 -4.04
CA LEU A 403 -23.43 -22.44 -3.91
C LEU A 403 -24.69 -22.93 -3.18
N ASP A 404 -25.53 -23.67 -3.88
CA ASP A 404 -26.66 -24.40 -3.30
C ASP A 404 -26.17 -25.78 -2.81
N LEU A 405 -26.05 -25.91 -1.49
CA LEU A 405 -25.61 -27.15 -0.84
C LEU A 405 -26.56 -28.31 -1.08
N GLN A 406 -27.87 -28.06 -1.12
CA GLN A 406 -28.86 -29.11 -1.36
C GLN A 406 -28.73 -29.66 -2.79
N ALA A 407 -28.63 -28.76 -3.78
CA ALA A 407 -28.39 -29.15 -5.17
C ALA A 407 -27.00 -29.78 -5.39
N ALA A 408 -26.01 -29.46 -4.55
CA ALA A 408 -24.71 -30.12 -4.53
C ALA A 408 -24.72 -31.51 -3.84
N GLY A 409 -25.88 -31.95 -3.32
CA GLY A 409 -26.06 -33.28 -2.72
C GLY A 409 -25.78 -33.35 -1.22
N TYR A 410 -25.84 -32.21 -0.51
CA TYR A 410 -25.76 -32.12 0.94
C TYR A 410 -27.16 -31.86 1.51
N THR A 411 -27.83 -32.93 1.93
CA THR A 411 -29.19 -32.89 2.50
C THR A 411 -29.22 -32.61 4.00
N GLU A 412 -28.07 -32.73 4.66
CA GLU A 412 -27.86 -32.39 6.07
C GLU A 412 -26.74 -31.35 6.16
N ALA A 413 -26.61 -30.67 7.31
CA ALA A 413 -25.64 -29.59 7.48
C ALA A 413 -24.20 -30.12 7.40
N PRO A 414 -23.42 -29.79 6.34
CA PRO A 414 -22.05 -30.25 6.24
C PRO A 414 -21.11 -29.39 7.08
N ILE A 415 -19.87 -29.85 7.25
CA ILE A 415 -18.78 -29.02 7.75
C ILE A 415 -18.11 -28.36 6.56
N LEU A 416 -18.02 -27.04 6.57
CA LEU A 416 -17.31 -26.28 5.55
C LEU A 416 -15.84 -26.13 5.93
N VAL A 417 -14.96 -26.26 4.95
CA VAL A 417 -13.52 -26.10 5.09
C VAL A 417 -13.06 -25.04 4.10
N GLY A 418 -12.33 -24.04 4.58
CA GLY A 418 -11.76 -22.98 3.75
C GLY A 418 -10.24 -23.08 3.69
N ALA A 419 -9.68 -22.82 2.52
CA ALA A 419 -8.26 -22.66 2.29
C ALA A 419 -8.01 -21.39 1.47
N ILE A 420 -6.93 -20.68 1.78
CA ILE A 420 -6.45 -19.51 1.05
C ILE A 420 -4.94 -19.63 0.86
N ASP A 421 -4.47 -19.48 -0.38
CA ASP A 421 -3.06 -19.56 -0.71
C ASP A 421 -2.75 -18.84 -2.04
N GLY A 422 -1.48 -18.50 -2.25
CA GLY A 422 -0.95 -17.93 -3.47
C GLY A 422 -0.04 -18.90 -4.25
N ILE A 423 0.58 -18.40 -5.33
CA ILE A 423 1.52 -19.18 -6.15
C ILE A 423 2.96 -19.04 -5.65
N GLY A 424 3.29 -17.91 -5.03
CA GLY A 424 4.64 -17.56 -4.63
C GLY A 424 5.55 -17.19 -5.81
N THR A 425 6.87 -17.24 -5.60
CA THR A 425 7.86 -16.63 -6.52
C THR A 425 8.05 -17.35 -7.85
N LYS A 426 7.30 -18.44 -8.12
CA LYS A 426 7.22 -19.09 -9.42
C LYS A 426 6.68 -18.16 -10.52
N VAL A 427 5.81 -17.20 -10.15
CA VAL A 427 5.26 -16.20 -11.10
C VAL A 427 6.34 -15.35 -11.77
N LYS A 428 7.49 -15.16 -11.14
CA LYS A 428 8.62 -14.42 -11.75
C LYS A 428 9.18 -15.12 -12.99
N ILE A 429 9.19 -16.45 -13.00
CA ILE A 429 9.57 -17.23 -14.20
C ILE A 429 8.47 -17.15 -15.26
N ALA A 430 7.20 -17.15 -14.85
CA ALA A 430 6.07 -16.96 -15.76
C ALA A 430 6.14 -15.62 -16.50
N PHE A 431 6.53 -14.53 -15.80
CA PHE A 431 6.71 -13.20 -16.41
C PHE A 431 7.83 -13.21 -17.45
N GLU A 432 8.99 -13.76 -17.11
CA GLU A 432 10.13 -13.80 -18.04
C GLU A 432 9.86 -14.67 -19.27
N MET A 433 9.08 -15.73 -19.10
CA MET A 433 8.71 -16.65 -20.19
C MET A 433 7.45 -16.22 -20.96
N GLY A 434 6.70 -15.21 -20.50
CA GLY A 434 5.39 -14.83 -21.06
C GLY A 434 4.35 -15.96 -21.05
N LYS A 435 4.44 -16.88 -20.07
CA LYS A 435 3.63 -18.10 -19.98
C LYS A 435 2.84 -18.15 -18.67
N HIS A 436 1.55 -17.78 -18.74
CA HIS A 436 0.69 -17.57 -17.57
C HIS A 436 -0.37 -18.66 -17.35
N ASP A 437 -0.62 -19.50 -18.36
CA ASP A 437 -1.66 -20.54 -18.36
C ASP A 437 -1.39 -21.69 -17.37
N THR A 438 -0.13 -21.94 -17.03
CA THR A 438 0.23 -23.01 -16.08
C THR A 438 0.14 -22.57 -14.62
N VAL A 439 0.49 -21.31 -14.32
CA VAL A 439 0.50 -20.81 -12.94
C VAL A 439 -0.90 -20.55 -12.38
N GLY A 440 -1.92 -20.46 -13.23
CA GLY A 440 -3.32 -20.51 -12.79
C GLY A 440 -3.71 -21.89 -12.21
N ILE A 441 -3.17 -22.98 -12.76
CA ILE A 441 -3.38 -24.34 -12.22
C ILE A 441 -2.67 -24.46 -10.87
N ASP A 442 -1.45 -23.91 -10.76
CA ASP A 442 -0.69 -23.85 -9.51
C ASP A 442 -1.51 -23.19 -8.39
N LEU A 443 -2.16 -22.06 -8.66
CA LEU A 443 -3.01 -21.36 -7.68
C LEU A 443 -4.11 -22.25 -7.12
N VAL A 444 -4.82 -22.95 -8.01
CA VAL A 444 -5.90 -23.86 -7.59
C VAL A 444 -5.33 -25.03 -6.80
N ALA A 445 -4.25 -25.64 -7.28
CA ALA A 445 -3.65 -26.82 -6.69
C ALA A 445 -3.21 -26.58 -5.24
N MET A 446 -2.60 -25.43 -4.94
CA MET A 446 -2.17 -25.08 -3.58
C MET A 446 -3.34 -25.10 -2.59
N ASN A 447 -4.48 -24.54 -3.00
CA ASN A 447 -5.67 -24.45 -2.15
C ASN A 447 -6.44 -25.78 -2.05
N VAL A 448 -6.72 -26.44 -3.18
CA VAL A 448 -7.59 -27.64 -3.17
C VAL A 448 -6.90 -28.87 -2.60
N ASN A 449 -5.57 -28.94 -2.69
CA ASN A 449 -4.81 -30.00 -2.03
C ASN A 449 -4.82 -29.80 -0.50
N ASP A 450 -4.83 -28.57 0.00
CA ASP A 450 -4.95 -28.27 1.44
C ASP A 450 -6.37 -28.50 2.00
N LEU A 451 -7.40 -28.48 1.14
CA LEU A 451 -8.74 -28.93 1.52
C LEU A 451 -8.80 -30.46 1.62
N VAL A 452 -8.29 -31.16 0.60
CA VAL A 452 -8.48 -32.61 0.51
C VAL A 452 -7.74 -33.38 1.60
N VAL A 453 -6.67 -32.82 2.18
CA VAL A 453 -5.98 -33.45 3.32
C VAL A 453 -6.87 -33.64 4.55
N GLN A 454 -7.95 -32.87 4.68
CA GLN A 454 -8.97 -33.03 5.73
C GLN A 454 -10.12 -33.97 5.32
N GLY A 455 -10.09 -34.48 4.09
CA GLY A 455 -11.18 -35.25 3.48
C GLY A 455 -12.29 -34.38 2.88
N ALA A 456 -12.09 -33.06 2.79
CA ALA A 456 -13.09 -32.15 2.22
C ALA A 456 -13.15 -32.23 0.69
N GLU A 457 -14.36 -32.30 0.15
CA GLU A 457 -14.59 -32.18 -1.29
C GLU A 457 -14.61 -30.69 -1.68
N PRO A 458 -13.71 -30.21 -2.57
CA PRO A 458 -13.74 -28.83 -3.03
C PRO A 458 -15.04 -28.53 -3.79
N LEU A 459 -15.73 -27.45 -3.42
CA LEU A 459 -17.01 -27.06 -4.01
C LEU A 459 -16.89 -25.81 -4.88
N MET A 460 -16.29 -24.76 -4.35
CA MET A 460 -16.12 -23.50 -5.05
C MET A 460 -14.72 -22.91 -4.88
N PHE A 461 -14.32 -22.09 -5.83
CA PHE A 461 -13.05 -21.39 -5.88
C PHE A 461 -13.27 -19.93 -6.25
N LEU A 462 -12.51 -19.04 -5.61
CA LEU A 462 -12.42 -17.63 -5.97
C LEU A 462 -10.96 -17.23 -6.16
N ASP A 463 -10.68 -16.33 -7.09
CA ASP A 463 -9.35 -15.78 -7.33
C ASP A 463 -9.30 -14.26 -7.11
N TYR A 464 -8.15 -13.77 -6.69
CA TYR A 464 -7.80 -12.36 -6.62
C TYR A 464 -6.56 -12.15 -7.47
N TYR A 465 -6.65 -11.33 -8.52
CA TYR A 465 -5.57 -11.02 -9.43
C TYR A 465 -5.23 -9.53 -9.34
N ALA A 466 -3.98 -9.21 -9.05
CA ALA A 466 -3.56 -7.86 -8.72
C ALA A 466 -2.33 -7.48 -9.53
N CYS A 467 -2.37 -6.39 -10.29
CA CYS A 467 -1.31 -6.03 -11.23
C CYS A 467 -1.08 -4.52 -11.29
N SER A 468 0.04 -4.10 -11.89
CA SER A 468 0.33 -2.66 -12.09
C SER A 468 -0.59 -2.03 -13.14
N LYS A 469 -0.73 -2.75 -14.26
CA LYS A 469 -1.63 -2.44 -15.37
C LYS A 469 -2.10 -3.77 -15.96
N LEU A 470 -3.38 -3.87 -16.25
CA LEU A 470 -4.01 -5.10 -16.73
C LEU A 470 -3.59 -5.40 -18.17
N ASP A 471 -2.83 -6.48 -18.32
CA ASP A 471 -2.68 -7.18 -19.60
C ASP A 471 -3.81 -8.20 -19.73
N VAL A 472 -4.82 -7.87 -20.54
CA VAL A 472 -6.03 -8.68 -20.69
C VAL A 472 -5.72 -10.07 -21.22
N ASP A 473 -4.80 -10.20 -22.18
CA ASP A 473 -4.49 -11.51 -22.80
C ASP A 473 -3.69 -12.38 -21.83
N GLY A 474 -2.75 -11.79 -21.09
CA GLY A 474 -2.01 -12.46 -20.02
C GLY A 474 -2.94 -12.93 -18.89
N ALA A 475 -3.84 -12.06 -18.43
CA ALA A 475 -4.83 -12.38 -17.40
C ALA A 475 -5.84 -13.43 -17.87
N ALA A 476 -6.29 -13.40 -19.12
CA ALA A 476 -7.19 -14.41 -19.66
C ALA A 476 -6.53 -15.80 -19.73
N LYS A 477 -5.26 -15.89 -20.13
CA LYS A 477 -4.47 -17.13 -20.06
C LYS A 477 -4.32 -17.61 -18.62
N PHE A 478 -4.05 -16.71 -17.68
CA PHE A 478 -4.00 -17.04 -16.26
C PHE A 478 -5.32 -17.67 -15.78
N VAL A 479 -6.46 -17.03 -16.06
CA VAL A 479 -7.79 -17.53 -15.70
C VAL A 479 -8.14 -18.83 -16.43
N GLU A 480 -7.67 -19.04 -17.66
CA GLU A 480 -7.76 -20.33 -18.34
C GLU A 480 -7.09 -21.45 -17.53
N GLY A 481 -5.91 -21.16 -16.98
CA GLY A 481 -5.20 -22.02 -16.02
C GLY A 481 -6.03 -22.30 -14.77
N VAL A 482 -6.59 -21.26 -14.14
CA VAL A 482 -7.45 -21.40 -12.95
C VAL A 482 -8.66 -22.27 -13.28
N ALA A 483 -9.37 -22.00 -14.37
CA ALA A 483 -10.51 -22.79 -14.80
C ALA A 483 -10.13 -24.26 -15.08
N ASN A 484 -8.94 -24.50 -15.64
CA ASN A 484 -8.42 -25.85 -15.84
C ASN A 484 -8.17 -26.56 -14.49
N GLY A 485 -7.54 -25.87 -13.53
CA GLY A 485 -7.37 -26.36 -12.17
C GLY A 485 -8.71 -26.73 -11.53
N CYS A 486 -9.72 -25.87 -11.63
CA CYS A 486 -11.07 -26.10 -11.11
C CYS A 486 -11.74 -27.34 -11.74
N ARG A 487 -11.60 -27.56 -13.06
CA ARG A 487 -12.12 -28.77 -13.72
C ARG A 487 -11.39 -30.04 -13.25
N GLN A 488 -10.09 -29.95 -13.02
CA GLN A 488 -9.30 -31.07 -12.49
C GLN A 488 -9.72 -31.43 -11.06
N SER A 489 -9.97 -30.44 -10.21
CA SER A 489 -10.42 -30.62 -8.81
C SER A 489 -11.93 -30.82 -8.64
N ALA A 490 -12.72 -30.60 -9.68
CA ALA A 490 -14.19 -30.65 -9.67
C ALA A 490 -14.86 -29.58 -8.77
N CYS A 491 -14.22 -28.42 -8.57
CA CYS A 491 -14.88 -27.24 -8.01
C CYS A 491 -15.32 -26.27 -9.12
N ALA A 492 -16.26 -25.38 -8.79
CA ALA A 492 -16.63 -24.27 -9.67
C ALA A 492 -15.80 -23.03 -9.37
N LEU A 493 -15.30 -22.36 -10.41
CA LEU A 493 -14.81 -20.99 -10.32
C LEU A 493 -16.03 -20.05 -10.29
N VAL A 494 -16.38 -19.55 -9.10
CA VAL A 494 -17.66 -18.86 -8.86
C VAL A 494 -17.53 -17.33 -8.86
N GLY A 495 -16.31 -16.81 -8.84
CA GLY A 495 -16.05 -15.38 -8.87
C GLY A 495 -14.58 -15.10 -8.68
N GLY A 496 -14.20 -13.85 -8.86
CA GLY A 496 -12.86 -13.36 -8.59
C GLY A 496 -12.83 -11.85 -8.70
N GLU A 497 -11.70 -11.26 -8.37
CA GLU A 497 -11.49 -9.82 -8.39
C GLU A 497 -10.20 -9.48 -9.15
N THR A 498 -10.25 -8.42 -9.96
CA THR A 498 -9.10 -7.93 -10.75
C THR A 498 -8.79 -6.50 -10.34
N ALA A 499 -7.63 -6.30 -9.72
CA ALA A 499 -7.18 -5.00 -9.24
C ALA A 499 -6.01 -4.48 -10.08
N GLU A 500 -6.16 -3.28 -10.64
CA GLU A 500 -5.04 -2.48 -11.16
C GLU A 500 -4.58 -1.52 -10.06
N MET A 501 -3.35 -1.71 -9.59
CA MET A 501 -2.74 -0.94 -8.51
C MET A 501 -1.38 -0.37 -8.97
N PRO A 502 -1.40 0.57 -9.95
CA PRO A 502 -0.18 1.24 -10.39
C PRO A 502 0.46 1.96 -9.20
N GLY A 503 1.73 1.63 -8.91
CA GLY A 503 2.47 2.14 -7.74
C GLY A 503 2.71 1.11 -6.63
N ILE A 504 1.98 -0.01 -6.61
CA ILE A 504 2.29 -1.17 -5.75
C ILE A 504 3.11 -2.19 -6.55
N TYR A 505 2.61 -2.59 -7.72
CA TYR A 505 3.28 -3.58 -8.56
C TYR A 505 4.16 -2.92 -9.63
N GLN A 506 5.27 -3.59 -9.95
CA GLN A 506 6.10 -3.24 -11.09
C GLN A 506 5.37 -3.50 -12.41
N LYS A 507 5.72 -2.75 -13.45
CA LYS A 507 5.08 -2.88 -14.77
C LYS A 507 5.31 -4.29 -15.32
N GLY A 508 4.24 -4.95 -15.77
CA GLY A 508 4.28 -6.30 -16.33
C GLY A 508 4.24 -7.41 -15.27
N GLU A 509 4.17 -7.07 -13.99
CA GLU A 509 4.07 -8.04 -12.90
C GLU A 509 2.67 -8.06 -12.28
N TYR A 510 2.29 -9.22 -11.77
CA TYR A 510 1.08 -9.41 -10.98
C TYR A 510 1.34 -10.28 -9.74
N ASP A 511 0.44 -10.23 -8.77
CA ASP A 511 0.30 -11.24 -7.73
C ASP A 511 -1.11 -11.83 -7.81
N ALA A 512 -1.24 -13.09 -7.37
CA ALA A 512 -2.51 -13.78 -7.38
C ALA A 512 -2.72 -14.60 -6.11
N GLY A 513 -3.89 -14.42 -5.49
CA GLY A 513 -4.39 -15.21 -4.37
C GLY A 513 -5.60 -16.04 -4.80
N GLY A 514 -5.76 -17.21 -4.20
CA GLY A 514 -6.88 -18.11 -4.44
C GLY A 514 -7.53 -18.50 -3.13
N ALA A 515 -8.84 -18.70 -3.15
CA ALA A 515 -9.61 -19.17 -2.00
C ALA A 515 -10.51 -20.34 -2.43
N ALA A 516 -10.30 -21.51 -1.82
CA ALA A 516 -11.13 -22.68 -2.04
C ALA A 516 -12.04 -22.95 -0.84
N ILE A 517 -13.32 -23.22 -1.10
CA ILE A 517 -14.27 -23.68 -0.09
C ILE A 517 -14.71 -25.09 -0.46
N GLY A 518 -14.50 -26.02 0.47
CA GLY A 518 -14.93 -27.42 0.38
C GLY A 518 -15.89 -27.80 1.48
N ALA A 519 -16.42 -29.01 1.41
CA ALA A 519 -17.33 -29.53 2.42
C ALA A 519 -17.09 -31.01 2.74
N ILE A 520 -17.25 -31.34 4.02
CA ILE A 520 -17.27 -32.70 4.55
C ILE A 520 -18.72 -33.02 4.90
N LYS A 521 -19.22 -34.15 4.39
CA LYS A 521 -20.59 -34.60 4.70
C LYS A 521 -20.74 -34.87 6.19
N GLN A 522 -21.91 -34.59 6.74
CA GLN A 522 -22.24 -34.94 8.12
C GLN A 522 -21.99 -36.44 8.36
N GLY A 523 -21.34 -36.77 9.48
CA GLY A 523 -20.99 -38.14 9.85
C GLY A 523 -19.78 -38.75 9.14
N ALA A 524 -19.17 -38.07 8.17
CA ALA A 524 -17.90 -38.50 7.60
C ALA A 524 -16.72 -38.20 8.55
N THR A 525 -15.72 -39.07 8.57
CA THR A 525 -14.49 -38.87 9.34
C THR A 525 -13.73 -37.66 8.80
N ILE A 526 -13.39 -36.72 9.69
CA ILE A 526 -12.51 -35.59 9.39
C ILE A 526 -11.07 -36.05 9.58
N LEU A 527 -10.21 -35.76 8.61
CA LEU A 527 -8.80 -36.11 8.67
C LEU A 527 -7.94 -34.92 9.15
N PRO A 528 -6.79 -35.17 9.78
CA PRO A 528 -6.28 -36.48 10.21
C PRO A 528 -7.10 -37.10 11.35
N ASP A 529 -7.40 -38.40 11.25
CA ASP A 529 -7.97 -39.19 12.34
C ASP A 529 -6.83 -39.73 13.21
N THR A 530 -6.24 -38.84 14.00
CA THR A 530 -5.08 -39.13 14.83
C THR A 530 -5.35 -40.20 15.89
N ALA A 531 -6.61 -40.41 16.27
CA ALA A 531 -7.00 -41.43 17.23
C ALA A 531 -6.91 -42.85 16.64
N SER A 532 -7.09 -42.98 15.33
CA SER A 532 -6.96 -44.26 14.61
C SER A 532 -5.51 -44.63 14.25
N MET A 533 -4.57 -43.69 14.37
CA MET A 533 -3.17 -43.89 14.01
C MET A 533 -2.43 -44.69 15.08
N ALA A 534 -1.61 -45.65 14.65
CA ALA A 534 -0.81 -46.50 15.52
C ALA A 534 0.60 -46.70 14.96
N GLU A 535 1.53 -47.10 15.83
CA GLU A 535 2.84 -47.59 15.41
C GLU A 535 2.68 -48.73 14.39
N GLY A 536 3.47 -48.68 13.32
CA GLY A 536 3.42 -49.65 12.23
C GLY A 536 2.43 -49.32 11.11
N ASP A 537 1.61 -48.28 11.26
CA ASP A 537 0.88 -47.73 10.11
C ASP A 537 1.86 -47.29 9.02
N VAL A 538 1.46 -47.45 7.77
CA VAL A 538 2.34 -47.30 6.60
C VAL A 538 2.18 -45.92 5.99
N LEU A 539 3.31 -45.34 5.58
CA LEU A 539 3.36 -44.10 4.83
C LEU A 539 3.37 -44.39 3.33
N LEU A 540 2.39 -43.85 2.61
CA LEU A 540 2.35 -43.90 1.15
C LEU A 540 2.65 -42.51 0.58
N GLY A 541 3.63 -42.41 -0.33
CA GLY A 541 3.98 -41.17 -1.02
C GLY A 541 3.43 -41.16 -2.45
N LEU A 542 2.76 -40.08 -2.85
CA LEU A 542 2.30 -39.85 -4.22
C LEU A 542 3.29 -38.96 -4.97
N ALA A 543 3.66 -39.37 -6.18
CA ALA A 543 4.65 -38.67 -6.99
C ALA A 543 4.22 -37.24 -7.35
N SER A 544 5.10 -36.27 -7.12
CA SER A 544 4.96 -34.90 -7.63
C SER A 544 5.20 -34.84 -9.14
N SER A 545 4.73 -33.75 -9.76
CA SER A 545 5.01 -33.41 -11.17
C SER A 545 6.31 -32.64 -11.35
N GLY A 546 6.99 -32.29 -10.25
CA GLY A 546 8.19 -31.45 -10.24
C GLY A 546 8.28 -30.66 -8.95
N VAL A 547 8.81 -29.43 -9.04
CA VAL A 547 9.02 -28.54 -7.89
C VAL A 547 7.71 -28.04 -7.26
N HIS A 548 6.59 -28.09 -8.01
CA HIS A 548 5.28 -27.53 -7.64
C HIS A 548 5.34 -26.00 -7.53
N SER A 549 4.92 -25.40 -6.41
CA SER A 549 4.88 -23.93 -6.21
C SER A 549 5.73 -23.45 -5.02
N ASN A 550 6.64 -24.28 -4.51
CA ASN A 550 7.45 -23.97 -3.33
C ASN A 550 8.95 -24.02 -3.63
N GLY A 551 9.75 -23.24 -2.90
CA GLY A 551 11.21 -23.21 -3.07
C GLY A 551 11.71 -22.41 -4.30
N PHE A 552 10.83 -21.75 -5.05
CA PHE A 552 11.20 -21.07 -6.30
C PHE A 552 12.18 -19.90 -6.13
N SER A 553 12.22 -19.26 -4.95
CA SER A 553 13.25 -18.25 -4.65
C SER A 553 14.66 -18.86 -4.70
N LEU A 554 14.81 -20.08 -4.19
CA LEU A 554 16.08 -20.81 -4.25
C LEU A 554 16.34 -21.36 -5.65
N VAL A 555 15.33 -21.93 -6.32
CA VAL A 555 15.46 -22.40 -7.72
C VAL A 555 16.01 -21.30 -8.63
N ARG A 556 15.42 -20.10 -8.57
CA ARG A 556 15.88 -18.95 -9.35
C ARG A 556 17.33 -18.59 -9.06
N ARG A 557 17.71 -18.58 -7.77
CA ARG A 557 19.09 -18.29 -7.34
C ARG A 557 20.08 -19.35 -7.83
N ILE A 558 19.68 -20.62 -7.88
CA ILE A 558 20.51 -21.71 -8.42
C ILE A 558 20.71 -21.52 -9.94
N VAL A 559 19.65 -21.24 -10.70
CA VAL A 559 19.73 -20.97 -12.14
C VAL A 559 20.66 -19.79 -12.43
N GLU A 560 20.51 -18.69 -11.68
CA GLU A 560 21.37 -17.51 -11.77
C GLU A 560 22.82 -17.82 -11.42
N ALA A 561 23.08 -18.58 -10.34
CA ALA A 561 24.42 -18.98 -9.94
C ALA A 561 25.13 -19.89 -10.97
N GLN A 562 24.36 -20.65 -11.77
CA GLN A 562 24.87 -21.42 -12.90
C GLN A 562 25.05 -20.57 -14.17
N SER A 563 24.75 -19.26 -14.12
CA SER A 563 24.81 -18.34 -15.26
C SER A 563 23.95 -18.79 -16.45
N MET A 564 22.80 -19.40 -16.16
CA MET A 564 21.85 -19.90 -17.18
C MET A 564 20.64 -18.95 -17.31
N SER A 565 20.08 -18.87 -18.51
CA SER A 565 18.79 -18.22 -18.80
C SER A 565 17.65 -19.24 -18.83
N TYR A 566 16.41 -18.84 -18.52
CA TYR A 566 15.25 -19.72 -18.65
C TYR A 566 14.99 -20.17 -20.11
N SER A 567 15.54 -19.45 -21.09
CA SER A 567 15.45 -19.82 -22.50
C SER A 567 16.47 -20.89 -22.94
N ASP A 568 17.46 -21.20 -22.10
CA ASP A 568 18.47 -22.22 -22.39
C ASP A 568 17.87 -23.63 -22.40
N THR A 569 18.56 -24.55 -23.09
CA THR A 569 18.18 -25.97 -23.13
C THR A 569 18.16 -26.55 -21.72
N CYS A 570 17.08 -27.25 -21.37
CA CYS A 570 16.89 -27.82 -20.06
C CYS A 570 17.82 -29.04 -19.83
N PRO A 571 18.69 -29.03 -18.81
CA PRO A 571 19.63 -30.13 -18.59
C PRO A 571 18.99 -31.40 -18.02
N TRP A 572 17.75 -31.33 -17.52
CA TRP A 572 17.02 -32.48 -16.95
C TRP A 572 15.77 -32.87 -17.74
N SER A 573 15.39 -32.14 -18.80
CA SER A 573 14.22 -32.44 -19.62
C SER A 573 14.55 -32.24 -21.10
N ALA A 574 14.70 -33.35 -21.84
CA ALA A 574 15.11 -33.31 -23.23
C ALA A 574 14.02 -32.66 -24.11
N GLY A 575 14.43 -31.71 -24.96
CA GLY A 575 13.53 -31.04 -25.90
C GLY A 575 12.78 -29.82 -25.33
N GLU A 576 13.03 -29.46 -24.07
CA GLU A 576 12.45 -28.29 -23.42
C GLU A 576 13.53 -27.26 -23.05
N ASN A 577 13.10 -26.02 -22.79
CA ASN A 577 13.94 -25.03 -22.11
C ASN A 577 13.69 -25.05 -20.60
N ILE A 578 14.64 -24.47 -19.84
CA ILE A 578 14.60 -24.44 -18.37
C ILE A 578 13.29 -23.84 -17.86
N GLY A 579 12.86 -22.72 -18.42
CA GLY A 579 11.64 -22.01 -18.03
C GLY A 579 10.40 -22.87 -18.19
N THR A 580 10.25 -23.55 -19.32
CA THR A 580 9.10 -24.44 -19.60
C THR A 580 9.08 -25.61 -18.62
N ALA A 581 10.23 -26.24 -18.37
CA ALA A 581 10.33 -27.36 -17.45
C ALA A 581 10.00 -26.93 -16.00
N LEU A 582 10.49 -25.77 -15.55
CA LEU A 582 10.19 -25.21 -14.23
C LEU A 582 8.74 -24.73 -14.09
N LEU A 583 8.09 -24.34 -15.18
CA LEU A 583 6.68 -23.95 -15.22
C LEU A 583 5.71 -25.15 -15.32
N THR A 584 6.19 -26.38 -15.17
CA THR A 584 5.33 -27.57 -15.02
C THR A 584 4.33 -27.34 -13.88
N PRO A 585 3.01 -27.47 -14.12
CA PRO A 585 1.99 -27.23 -13.10
C PRO A 585 2.10 -28.17 -11.89
N THR A 586 1.72 -27.65 -10.74
CA THR A 586 1.48 -28.42 -9.52
C THR A 586 0.37 -29.43 -9.76
N LYS A 587 0.59 -30.65 -9.26
CA LYS A 587 -0.35 -31.76 -9.45
C LYS A 587 -1.54 -31.60 -8.49
N ILE A 588 -2.75 -31.82 -9.01
CA ILE A 588 -4.00 -31.79 -8.24
C ILE A 588 -4.39 -33.23 -7.86
N TYR A 589 -4.45 -33.52 -6.56
CA TYR A 589 -4.68 -34.88 -6.04
C TYR A 589 -6.12 -35.16 -5.61
N VAL A 590 -7.04 -34.22 -5.83
CA VAL A 590 -8.39 -34.23 -5.23
C VAL A 590 -9.18 -35.49 -5.55
N LYS A 591 -9.35 -35.84 -6.83
CA LYS A 591 -10.17 -36.98 -7.26
C LYS A 591 -9.66 -38.34 -6.71
N PRO A 592 -8.37 -38.70 -6.87
CA PRO A 592 -7.86 -39.96 -6.31
C PRO A 592 -7.98 -40.01 -4.79
N LEU A 593 -7.66 -38.92 -4.08
CA LEU A 593 -7.70 -38.90 -2.62
C LEU A 593 -9.13 -39.00 -2.08
N LEU A 594 -10.08 -38.22 -2.61
CA LEU A 594 -11.49 -38.36 -2.21
C LEU A 594 -12.04 -39.76 -2.48
N ALA A 595 -11.60 -40.41 -3.56
CA ALA A 595 -12.03 -41.77 -3.88
C ALA A 595 -11.52 -42.82 -2.87
N ALA A 596 -10.36 -42.60 -2.26
CA ALA A 596 -9.81 -43.43 -1.19
C ALA A 596 -10.40 -43.07 0.17
N THR A 597 -10.54 -41.79 0.50
CA THR A 597 -11.13 -41.28 1.75
C THR A 597 -12.58 -41.73 1.92
N LYS A 598 -13.39 -41.70 0.85
CA LYS A 598 -14.79 -42.19 0.87
C LYS A 598 -14.92 -43.67 1.21
N ARG A 599 -13.84 -44.46 1.12
CA ARG A 599 -13.78 -45.88 1.51
C ARG A 599 -13.18 -46.10 2.90
N GLY A 600 -12.82 -45.03 3.63
CA GLY A 600 -12.21 -45.12 4.96
C GLY A 600 -10.79 -45.69 4.94
N LEU A 601 -10.08 -45.59 3.81
CA LEU A 601 -8.76 -46.21 3.63
C LEU A 601 -7.59 -45.40 4.20
N ILE A 602 -7.80 -44.11 4.47
CA ILE A 602 -6.77 -43.14 4.83
C ILE A 602 -7.03 -42.63 6.25
N LYS A 603 -5.98 -42.62 7.08
CA LYS A 603 -6.00 -42.10 8.46
C LYS A 603 -5.48 -40.67 8.57
N GLY A 604 -4.63 -40.24 7.64
CA GLY A 604 -4.11 -38.87 7.60
C GLY A 604 -3.43 -38.57 6.27
N MET A 605 -3.28 -37.29 5.96
CA MET A 605 -2.65 -36.81 4.74
C MET A 605 -1.81 -35.56 5.02
N ALA A 606 -0.68 -35.44 4.34
CA ALA A 606 0.17 -34.26 4.36
C ALA A 606 0.47 -33.82 2.92
N HIS A 607 0.02 -32.62 2.56
CA HIS A 607 0.40 -31.95 1.32
C HIS A 607 1.81 -31.39 1.49
N ILE A 608 2.74 -31.78 0.61
CA ILE A 608 4.16 -31.45 0.78
C ILE A 608 4.47 -30.15 0.04
N THR A 609 4.52 -29.06 0.80
CA THR A 609 4.69 -27.67 0.32
C THR A 609 5.96 -27.03 0.91
N GLY A 610 5.92 -25.76 1.31
CA GLY A 610 7.00 -25.10 2.03
C GLY A 610 7.32 -25.85 3.33
N GLY A 611 8.61 -26.00 3.65
CA GLY A 611 9.06 -26.85 4.76
C GLY A 611 9.22 -28.34 4.41
N GLY A 612 8.88 -28.73 3.17
CA GLY A 612 9.23 -30.02 2.60
C GLY A 612 8.65 -31.20 3.38
N LEU A 613 9.37 -32.32 3.40
CA LEU A 613 8.91 -33.53 4.12
C LEU A 613 8.94 -33.34 5.64
N LEU A 614 9.95 -32.64 6.14
CA LEU A 614 10.26 -32.54 7.56
C LEU A 614 9.24 -31.69 8.33
N GLU A 615 8.69 -30.65 7.72
CA GLU A 615 7.73 -29.78 8.41
C GLU A 615 6.26 -30.08 8.11
N ASN A 616 5.94 -30.72 6.97
CA ASN A 616 4.55 -30.98 6.59
C ASN A 616 4.01 -32.29 7.14
N ILE A 617 4.82 -33.37 7.14
CA ILE A 617 4.38 -34.68 7.65
C ILE A 617 3.99 -34.63 9.13
N PRO A 618 4.76 -33.98 10.03
CA PRO A 618 4.37 -33.91 11.45
C PRO A 618 3.01 -33.28 11.73
N ARG A 619 2.54 -32.37 10.86
CA ARG A 619 1.26 -31.65 11.06
C ARG A 619 0.05 -32.58 11.07
N MET A 620 0.15 -33.78 10.49
CA MET A 620 -0.93 -34.77 10.48
C MET A 620 -0.83 -35.82 11.60
N LEU A 621 0.23 -35.82 12.41
CA LEU A 621 0.51 -36.90 13.37
C LEU A 621 0.05 -36.55 14.81
N PRO A 622 -0.37 -37.54 15.62
CA PRO A 622 -0.51 -37.34 17.06
C PRO A 622 0.85 -37.11 17.72
N LYS A 623 0.85 -36.46 18.90
CA LYS A 623 2.06 -36.19 19.69
C LYS A 623 2.84 -37.43 20.12
N THR A 624 2.27 -38.62 20.01
CA THR A 624 2.88 -39.90 20.42
C THR A 624 3.60 -40.62 19.28
N LEU A 625 3.42 -40.19 18.03
CA LEU A 625 3.97 -40.85 16.86
C LEU A 625 4.89 -39.92 16.06
N ALA A 626 5.85 -40.53 15.38
CA ALA A 626 6.76 -39.89 14.44
C ALA A 626 6.72 -40.62 13.11
N ALA A 627 7.01 -39.92 12.01
CA ALA A 627 7.15 -40.53 10.70
C ALA A 627 8.61 -40.95 10.47
N GLU A 628 8.83 -42.19 10.05
CA GLU A 628 10.13 -42.66 9.60
C GLU A 628 10.05 -43.06 8.12
N LEU A 629 10.76 -42.31 7.26
CA LEU A 629 10.85 -42.52 5.82
C LEU A 629 12.21 -43.07 5.41
N ASP A 630 12.26 -43.78 4.28
CA ASP A 630 13.50 -44.23 3.64
C ASP A 630 13.63 -43.62 2.24
N ALA A 631 14.59 -42.70 2.05
CA ALA A 631 14.82 -42.01 0.78
C ALA A 631 15.07 -42.93 -0.43
N ARG A 632 15.45 -44.19 -0.19
CA ARG A 632 15.66 -45.21 -1.24
C ARG A 632 14.35 -45.72 -1.86
N SER A 633 13.23 -45.47 -1.21
CA SER A 633 11.94 -46.09 -1.56
C SER A 633 11.17 -45.38 -2.67
N TRP A 634 11.63 -44.22 -3.13
CA TRP A 634 11.12 -43.55 -4.33
C TRP A 634 12.26 -42.96 -5.17
N PRO A 635 12.08 -42.85 -6.49
CA PRO A 635 13.09 -42.22 -7.34
C PRO A 635 13.07 -40.70 -7.15
N LEU A 636 14.24 -40.09 -6.99
CA LEU A 636 14.39 -38.64 -7.05
C LEU A 636 14.22 -38.16 -8.52
N PRO A 637 13.26 -37.28 -8.83
CA PRO A 637 13.10 -36.75 -10.18
C PRO A 637 14.34 -35.96 -10.66
N ASP A 638 14.57 -35.94 -11.97
CA ASP A 638 15.82 -35.39 -12.53
C ASP A 638 15.98 -33.87 -12.29
N VAL A 639 14.88 -33.11 -12.23
CA VAL A 639 14.91 -31.69 -11.82
C VAL A 639 15.51 -31.53 -10.43
N PHE A 640 15.21 -32.45 -9.51
CA PHE A 640 15.69 -32.40 -8.13
C PHE A 640 17.14 -32.87 -8.02
N LYS A 641 17.56 -33.87 -8.80
CA LYS A 641 18.98 -34.23 -8.94
C LYS A 641 19.81 -33.05 -9.41
N TRP A 642 19.33 -32.36 -10.45
CA TRP A 642 20.00 -31.17 -10.97
C TRP A 642 20.05 -30.05 -9.94
N LEU A 643 18.91 -29.70 -9.31
CA LEU A 643 18.85 -28.64 -8.30
C LEU A 643 19.78 -28.91 -7.12
N LYS A 644 19.83 -30.15 -6.63
CA LYS A 644 20.70 -30.53 -5.52
C LYS A 644 22.19 -30.41 -5.89
N SER A 645 22.56 -30.92 -7.07
CA SER A 645 23.93 -30.87 -7.57
C SER A 645 24.39 -29.44 -7.86
N ALA A 646 23.59 -28.68 -8.63
CA ALA A 646 23.87 -27.29 -9.00
C ALA A 646 23.86 -26.34 -7.79
N GLY A 647 22.98 -26.58 -6.82
CA GLY A 647 22.89 -25.81 -5.58
C GLY A 647 23.84 -26.25 -4.46
N ARG A 648 24.54 -27.39 -4.62
CA ARG A 648 25.40 -28.02 -3.60
C ARG A 648 24.70 -28.14 -2.23
N MET A 649 23.44 -28.56 -2.26
CA MET A 649 22.59 -28.53 -1.07
C MET A 649 22.86 -29.70 -0.13
N ASP A 650 22.94 -29.41 1.17
CA ASP A 650 22.89 -30.43 2.21
C ASP A 650 21.59 -31.24 2.14
N HIS A 651 21.64 -32.51 2.51
CA HIS A 651 20.51 -33.43 2.47
C HIS A 651 19.34 -32.97 3.32
N THR A 652 19.60 -32.48 4.54
CA THR A 652 18.56 -32.02 5.45
C THR A 652 17.89 -30.76 4.93
N GLU A 653 18.67 -29.77 4.47
CA GLU A 653 18.15 -28.54 3.88
C GLU A 653 17.34 -28.83 2.60
N PHE A 654 17.78 -29.80 1.81
CA PHE A 654 17.09 -30.24 0.60
C PHE A 654 15.72 -30.87 0.92
N ALA A 655 15.65 -31.75 1.91
CA ALA A 655 14.41 -32.38 2.38
C ALA A 655 13.44 -31.39 3.05
N ARG A 656 13.98 -30.32 3.65
CA ARG A 656 13.21 -29.22 4.24
C ARG A 656 12.73 -28.21 3.21
N THR A 657 13.44 -28.02 2.12
CA THR A 657 13.08 -27.02 1.11
C THR A 657 12.10 -27.57 0.07
N PHE A 658 12.34 -28.80 -0.39
CA PHE A 658 11.66 -29.36 -1.55
C PHE A 658 10.81 -30.57 -1.19
N ASN A 659 9.85 -30.86 -2.06
CA ASN A 659 9.02 -32.06 -1.97
C ASN A 659 9.78 -33.36 -2.31
N THR A 660 10.99 -33.25 -2.88
CA THR A 660 11.89 -34.37 -3.23
C THR A 660 11.25 -35.47 -4.10
N GLY A 661 10.21 -35.13 -4.85
CA GLY A 661 9.47 -36.07 -5.70
C GLY A 661 8.15 -36.58 -5.12
N LEU A 662 7.78 -36.22 -3.89
CA LEU A 662 6.52 -36.61 -3.25
C LEU A 662 5.65 -35.38 -3.02
N GLY A 663 4.52 -35.25 -3.72
CA GLY A 663 3.62 -34.10 -3.51
C GLY A 663 2.59 -34.31 -2.40
N MET A 664 2.34 -35.55 -2.00
CA MET A 664 1.41 -35.91 -0.94
C MET A 664 1.93 -37.15 -0.21
N VAL A 665 1.78 -37.19 1.11
CA VAL A 665 2.07 -38.37 1.94
C VAL A 665 0.82 -38.76 2.73
N LEU A 666 0.48 -40.05 2.74
CA LEU A 666 -0.72 -40.60 3.38
C LEU A 666 -0.32 -41.56 4.49
N VAL A 667 -1.08 -41.58 5.58
CA VAL A 667 -1.05 -42.65 6.61
C VAL A 667 -2.17 -43.64 6.33
N VAL A 668 -1.84 -44.93 6.23
CA VAL A 668 -2.80 -46.02 6.05
C VAL A 668 -2.48 -47.18 6.99
N SER A 669 -3.48 -47.97 7.38
CA SER A 669 -3.19 -49.21 8.12
C SER A 669 -2.49 -50.25 7.24
N GLN A 670 -1.71 -51.12 7.88
CA GLN A 670 -0.98 -52.19 7.21
C GLN A 670 -1.88 -53.05 6.31
N GLU A 671 -3.10 -53.41 6.75
CA GLU A 671 -4.02 -54.20 5.94
C GLU A 671 -4.60 -53.45 4.73
N ASN A 672 -4.62 -52.11 4.77
CA ASN A 672 -5.21 -51.29 3.71
C ASN A 672 -4.19 -50.85 2.63
N VAL A 673 -2.89 -51.05 2.85
CA VAL A 673 -1.81 -50.61 1.92
C VAL A 673 -2.11 -50.99 0.47
N ARG A 674 -2.35 -52.27 0.19
CA ARG A 674 -2.56 -52.75 -1.18
C ARG A 674 -3.82 -52.16 -1.80
N THR A 675 -4.92 -52.17 -1.05
CA THR A 675 -6.21 -51.63 -1.49
C THR A 675 -6.14 -50.14 -1.79
N THR A 676 -5.43 -49.36 -0.95
CA THR A 676 -5.23 -47.93 -1.18
C THR A 676 -4.37 -47.68 -2.41
N MET A 677 -3.24 -48.39 -2.55
CA MET A 677 -2.35 -48.25 -3.70
C MET A 677 -3.08 -48.57 -5.01
N ASP A 678 -3.80 -49.69 -5.07
CA ASP A 678 -4.57 -50.11 -6.24
C ASP A 678 -5.63 -49.03 -6.59
N ARG A 679 -6.34 -48.53 -5.57
CA ARG A 679 -7.35 -47.49 -5.76
C ARG A 679 -6.77 -46.18 -6.29
N LEU A 680 -5.59 -45.77 -5.85
CA LEU A 680 -4.93 -44.56 -6.34
C LEU A 680 -4.37 -44.76 -7.75
N GLN A 681 -3.80 -45.93 -8.04
CA GLN A 681 -3.26 -46.29 -9.35
C GLN A 681 -4.35 -46.39 -10.43
N GLU A 682 -5.59 -46.76 -10.08
CA GLU A 682 -6.75 -46.68 -10.98
C GLU A 682 -6.97 -45.26 -11.55
N PHE A 683 -6.57 -44.22 -10.81
CA PHE A 683 -6.61 -42.82 -11.27
C PHE A 683 -5.32 -42.37 -11.97
N GLY A 684 -4.36 -43.28 -12.19
CA GLY A 684 -3.07 -42.99 -12.82
C GLY A 684 -2.02 -42.43 -11.86
N GLU A 685 -2.23 -42.51 -10.54
CA GLU A 685 -1.24 -42.07 -9.56
C GLU A 685 -0.05 -43.04 -9.48
N LYS A 686 1.16 -42.48 -9.38
CA LYS A 686 2.35 -43.23 -9.00
C LYS A 686 2.49 -43.16 -7.49
N VAL A 687 2.44 -44.32 -6.84
CA VAL A 687 2.41 -44.45 -5.38
C VAL A 687 3.57 -45.31 -4.92
N TYR A 688 4.27 -44.85 -3.88
CA TYR A 688 5.39 -45.54 -3.26
C TYR A 688 5.07 -45.82 -1.79
N VAL A 689 5.52 -46.97 -1.28
CA VAL A 689 5.58 -47.19 0.17
C VAL A 689 6.85 -46.52 0.66
N VAL A 690 6.72 -45.41 1.38
CA VAL A 690 7.86 -44.53 1.68
C VAL A 690 8.39 -44.67 3.10
N GLY A 691 7.64 -45.32 3.98
CA GLY A 691 7.98 -45.42 5.39
C GLY A 691 6.87 -45.98 6.25
N SER A 692 6.97 -45.75 7.56
CA SER A 692 5.96 -46.14 8.55
C SER A 692 5.95 -45.19 9.75
N LEU A 693 4.87 -45.21 10.52
CA LEU A 693 4.79 -44.53 11.81
C LEU A 693 5.53 -45.32 12.89
N LYS A 694 6.28 -44.61 13.72
CA LYS A 694 7.00 -45.11 14.89
C LYS A 694 6.54 -44.39 16.15
N ASN A 695 6.78 -44.99 17.31
CA ASN A 695 6.65 -44.23 18.56
C ASN A 695 7.62 -43.06 18.53
N ARG A 696 7.13 -41.90 18.95
CA ARG A 696 7.91 -40.67 18.95
C ARG A 696 8.93 -40.68 20.09
N GLU A 697 10.19 -40.45 19.74
CA GLU A 697 11.26 -40.08 20.67
C GLU A 697 11.42 -38.55 20.63
N ASP A 698 12.55 -38.03 20.13
CA ASP A 698 12.81 -36.59 20.07
C ASP A 698 12.34 -35.95 18.74
N GLU A 699 12.53 -36.63 17.60
CA GLU A 699 12.22 -36.12 16.26
C GLU A 699 10.81 -36.49 15.79
N GLU A 700 10.15 -35.58 15.06
CA GLU A 700 8.78 -35.78 14.55
C GLU A 700 8.72 -36.48 13.19
N CYS A 701 9.77 -36.30 12.38
CA CYS A 701 9.88 -36.85 11.03
C CYS A 701 11.36 -37.11 10.72
N ILE A 702 11.69 -38.37 10.43
CA ILE A 702 13.04 -38.85 10.17
C ILE A 702 13.08 -39.36 8.73
N VAL A 703 14.01 -38.85 7.92
CA VAL A 703 14.26 -39.37 6.57
C VAL A 703 15.62 -40.05 6.55
N LYS A 704 15.63 -41.38 6.46
CA LYS A 704 16.84 -42.19 6.41
C LYS A 704 17.42 -42.24 5.00
N ASN A 705 18.73 -42.50 4.91
CA ASN A 705 19.47 -42.75 3.67
C ASN A 705 19.39 -41.64 2.62
N MET A 706 19.34 -40.36 3.04
CA MET A 706 19.24 -39.23 2.10
C MET A 706 20.48 -39.08 1.20
N ASP A 707 21.58 -39.77 1.50
CA ASP A 707 22.80 -39.84 0.69
C ASP A 707 22.53 -40.34 -0.74
N VAL A 708 21.48 -41.15 -0.94
CA VAL A 708 21.08 -41.63 -2.28
C VAL A 708 20.54 -40.54 -3.22
N TRP A 709 20.31 -39.34 -2.70
CA TRP A 709 19.97 -38.16 -3.48
C TRP A 709 21.19 -37.37 -3.96
N GLY A 710 22.40 -37.72 -3.50
CA GLY A 710 23.66 -37.05 -3.82
C GLY A 710 24.21 -37.34 -5.21
#